data_AF-A0A525D4C7-F1
#
_entry.id   AF-A0A525D4C7-F1
#
_cell.length_a   1.000
_cell.length_b   1.000
_cell.length_c   1.000
_cell.angle_alpha   90.00
_cell.angle_beta   90.00
_cell.angle_gamma   90.00
#
_symmetry.space_group_name_H-M   'P 1'
#
loop_
_entity.id
_entity.type
_entity.pdbx_description
1 polymer ?
#
loop_
_entity_poly.entity_id
_entity_poly.type
_entity_poly.pdbx_seq_one_letter_code
_entity_poly.pdbx_strand_id
1 'polypeptide(L)'
;MTHRLKTVHHSDLSEKQVADLFCHLIVFFDRYGTSSVLGTGLSRIIGIDGEASAREKVCYGQMKTVRLLRAAGYGNDAMGFFTGLIREIERSPGESIRINGVIIPQILLTWLMEMIYPGHGFVDILTIDRLERETGRPVQKTSRENIEKVIETYPVRLSRHVIRQSRTSRHIARQYLPFEQELDPDGLMDTWSGQFQSGIIEQMYQNRVIFLLNMTCPVYCRFCFRKHKSLRREKNPGIDEIRVAVGHVARSQTIKEVLITGGDPLLSRACLEEAIRGLSRIDHLRTIRVGTRAISYYPQLLHGHDRQWMTRLKAWKKTLENQGQYLEIATHFIHPDEISVQSLEIISDLTRHGIPVYVQTPLLGGCNDDPETLRLLFSRLKASGAGIHYIFMPCHPIQGNQSYRTDIQTGLDTAKQLRACLSDRAMPKICTATRIGKIDWHSSGWAVEPDETGKRIWIRTPFTRKYYASFVHFEPEPHVRDNPEGTLDVQLFGQAGDTGLFLGNRPQPVNDAEPAPQISINDKPVLLCNEDISMPSVVSTGVKGVKRLHQTRVELALDLMSRGGMDKAMGYTEQDIRITDIVISGSLDPLLDMDTLIALLDSLRGIPHVTLVRIRDHLMIRDPRVIKPSMMDALESASNFEVASPFRLEIEVWVTRSNQVGGEQDRLSAEFRSRGIGVYANCPIISGVNDTPDTMVELAGRLRHAGIEFHHVYAAGLPVQDQRNMESPLSTSTLIDIASAVRRYGSGREIPKFMLATGLGEADYGLTSKVLPDSEGIMIRLECYDLAYFTGLDPDFPVPAHAVFDKGYPVISIQGVTHPGSFSL
;
A
#
# COMPACT_ATOMS: atom_id res chain seq x y z
N MET A 1 -29.61 7.88 -19.71
CA MET A 1 -30.56 8.98 -19.44
C MET A 1 -29.91 9.97 -18.50
N THR A 2 -29.62 11.18 -18.97
CA THR A 2 -29.00 12.26 -18.19
C THR A 2 -30.07 12.97 -17.36
N HIS A 3 -30.33 12.48 -16.14
CA HIS A 3 -31.06 13.28 -15.17
C HIS A 3 -30.25 14.55 -14.90
N ARG A 4 -30.86 15.72 -15.16
CA ARG A 4 -30.31 17.02 -14.75
C ARG A 4 -30.17 16.99 -13.23
N LEU A 5 -28.97 17.26 -12.72
CA LEU A 5 -28.81 17.55 -11.30
C LEU A 5 -29.47 18.91 -11.04
N LYS A 6 -30.41 18.94 -10.10
CA LYS A 6 -30.78 20.19 -9.44
C LYS A 6 -29.69 20.45 -8.41
N THR A 7 -28.89 21.47 -8.62
CA THR A 7 -27.95 21.97 -7.61
C THR A 7 -28.80 22.45 -6.43
N VAL A 8 -28.68 21.82 -5.27
CA VAL A 8 -29.35 22.29 -4.06
C VAL A 8 -28.50 23.42 -3.49
N HIS A 9 -29.03 24.64 -3.55
CA HIS A 9 -28.44 25.80 -2.88
C HIS A 9 -28.91 25.87 -1.43
N HIS A 10 -28.15 26.55 -0.57
CA HIS A 10 -28.53 26.71 0.84
C HIS A 10 -29.91 27.39 1.01
N SER A 11 -30.34 28.22 0.04
CA SER A 11 -31.67 28.85 -0.02
C SER A 11 -32.82 27.91 -0.40
N ASP A 12 -32.49 26.72 -0.92
CA ASP A 12 -33.45 25.85 -1.61
C ASP A 12 -33.75 24.56 -0.82
N LEU A 13 -33.21 24.41 0.39
CA LEU A 13 -33.43 23.25 1.26
C LEU A 13 -34.88 23.23 1.76
N SER A 14 -35.64 22.21 1.37
CA SER A 14 -36.97 21.95 1.92
C SER A 14 -36.90 21.22 3.28
N GLU A 15 -37.93 21.36 4.11
CA GLU A 15 -38.06 20.62 5.38
C GLU A 15 -37.93 19.11 5.21
N LYS A 16 -38.50 18.56 4.11
CA LYS A 16 -38.38 17.14 3.78
C LYS A 16 -36.93 16.72 3.55
N GLN A 17 -36.16 17.49 2.78
CA GLN A 17 -34.75 17.19 2.54
C GLN A 17 -33.92 17.25 3.81
N VAL A 18 -34.22 18.19 4.71
CA VAL A 18 -33.58 18.28 6.03
C VAL A 18 -33.91 17.07 6.90
N ALA A 19 -35.15 16.62 6.92
CA ALA A 19 -35.55 15.41 7.62
C ALA A 19 -34.81 14.17 7.08
N ASP A 20 -34.71 14.04 5.75
CA ASP A 20 -33.96 12.96 5.11
C ASP A 20 -32.47 13.00 5.49
N LEU A 21 -31.82 14.18 5.41
CA LEU A 21 -30.42 14.37 5.81
C LEU A 21 -30.19 14.03 7.29
N PHE A 22 -31.11 14.42 8.16
CA PHE A 22 -31.05 14.10 9.59
C PHE A 22 -31.11 12.59 9.83
N CYS A 23 -32.04 11.88 9.17
CA CYS A 23 -32.12 10.42 9.21
C CYS A 23 -30.84 9.75 8.69
N HIS A 24 -30.29 10.22 7.58
CA HIS A 24 -29.03 9.69 7.03
C HIS A 24 -27.82 9.92 7.94
N LEU A 25 -27.81 11.01 8.71
CA LEU A 25 -26.78 11.30 9.71
C LEU A 25 -26.87 10.35 10.91
N ILE A 26 -28.10 10.02 11.34
CA ILE A 26 -28.35 8.99 12.37
C ILE A 26 -27.79 7.64 11.89
N VAL A 27 -28.19 7.21 10.69
CA VAL A 27 -27.73 5.93 10.11
C VAL A 27 -26.20 5.89 9.99
N PHE A 28 -25.59 6.99 9.56
CA PHE A 28 -24.14 7.09 9.50
C PHE A 28 -23.50 6.90 10.88
N PHE A 29 -24.00 7.59 11.91
CA PHE A 29 -23.41 7.52 13.25
C PHE A 29 -23.71 6.23 14.00
N ASP A 30 -24.81 5.56 13.70
CA ASP A 30 -25.11 4.21 14.19
C ASP A 30 -24.09 3.21 13.66
N ARG A 31 -23.78 3.28 12.35
CA ARG A 31 -22.95 2.27 11.70
C ARG A 31 -21.47 2.61 11.66
N TYR A 32 -21.10 3.87 11.47
CA TYR A 32 -19.73 4.33 11.24
C TYR A 32 -19.29 5.44 12.20
N GLY A 33 -20.10 5.75 13.22
CA GLY A 33 -19.74 6.70 14.26
C GLY A 33 -18.77 6.08 15.27
N THR A 34 -17.55 5.81 14.82
CA THR A 34 -16.44 5.24 15.61
C THR A 34 -15.18 6.11 15.45
N SER A 35 -14.25 6.00 16.40
CA SER A 35 -12.98 6.75 16.39
C SER A 35 -12.08 6.39 15.21
N SER A 36 -12.11 5.13 14.77
CA SER A 36 -11.37 4.64 13.59
C SER A 36 -11.82 5.32 12.29
N VAL A 37 -13.12 5.62 12.14
CA VAL A 37 -13.68 6.24 10.94
C VAL A 37 -13.63 7.77 11.01
N LEU A 38 -14.05 8.35 12.13
CA LEU A 38 -14.24 9.79 12.27
C LEU A 38 -13.01 10.55 12.80
N GLY A 39 -12.02 9.83 13.35
CA GLY A 39 -10.93 10.41 14.11
C GLY A 39 -11.36 10.85 15.51
N THR A 40 -10.39 11.10 16.38
CA THR A 40 -10.61 11.40 17.81
C THR A 40 -11.32 12.74 18.05
N GLY A 41 -11.08 13.74 17.20
CA GLY A 41 -11.67 15.08 17.33
C GLY A 41 -13.20 15.06 17.33
N LEU A 42 -13.82 14.56 16.26
CA LEU A 42 -15.28 14.46 16.18
C LEU A 42 -15.83 13.40 17.14
N SER A 43 -15.08 12.32 17.37
CA SER A 43 -15.52 11.21 18.24
C SER A 43 -15.72 11.65 19.70
N ARG A 44 -14.84 12.51 20.22
CA ARG A 44 -15.04 13.17 21.53
C ARG A 44 -16.30 14.03 21.55
N ILE A 45 -16.54 14.83 20.52
CA ILE A 45 -17.69 15.75 20.43
C ILE A 45 -19.02 14.98 20.46
N ILE A 46 -19.12 13.88 19.72
CA ILE A 46 -20.34 13.06 19.71
C ILE A 46 -20.42 12.06 20.87
N GLY A 47 -19.42 12.09 21.76
CA GLY A 47 -19.32 11.32 23.00
C GLY A 47 -19.18 9.81 22.77
N ILE A 48 -18.25 9.45 21.88
CA ILE A 48 -17.70 8.09 21.73
C ILE A 48 -16.56 7.88 22.74
N ASP A 49 -15.71 8.90 22.95
CA ASP A 49 -14.49 8.81 23.76
C ASP A 49 -14.67 9.31 25.22
N GLY A 50 -15.84 9.12 25.84
CA GLY A 50 -16.18 9.64 27.19
C GLY A 50 -16.57 8.56 28.22
N GLU A 51 -16.44 8.89 29.51
CA GLU A 51 -16.73 8.09 30.74
C GLU A 51 -18.20 7.61 30.88
N ALA A 52 -18.78 7.03 29.84
CA ALA A 52 -20.05 6.33 29.97
C ALA A 52 -19.78 4.96 30.60
N SER A 53 -20.38 4.70 31.77
CA SER A 53 -20.32 3.41 32.44
C SER A 53 -20.70 2.28 31.47
N ALA A 54 -20.23 1.05 31.71
CA ALA A 54 -20.56 -0.11 30.87
C ALA A 54 -22.09 -0.36 30.68
N ARG A 55 -22.95 0.32 31.44
CA ARG A 55 -24.42 0.31 31.33
C ARG A 55 -25.01 1.41 30.43
N GLU A 56 -24.22 2.40 30.01
CA GLU A 56 -24.62 3.51 29.11
C GLU A 56 -24.01 3.42 27.69
N LYS A 57 -23.33 2.31 27.37
CA LYS A 57 -22.57 2.12 26.12
C LYS A 57 -23.39 2.06 24.81
N VAL A 58 -24.69 2.36 24.82
CA VAL A 58 -25.50 2.50 23.60
C VAL A 58 -25.82 3.97 23.36
N CYS A 59 -24.84 4.70 22.83
CA CYS A 59 -25.10 6.04 22.29
C CYS A 59 -25.66 5.88 20.86
N TYR A 60 -26.99 5.82 20.76
CA TYR A 60 -27.69 5.74 19.47
C TYR A 60 -27.29 6.90 18.55
N GLY A 61 -27.32 6.67 17.24
CA GLY A 61 -27.00 7.64 16.19
C GLY A 61 -27.77 8.94 16.34
N GLN A 62 -29.01 8.88 16.83
CA GLN A 62 -29.80 10.06 17.19
C GLN A 62 -29.13 10.94 18.25
N MET A 63 -28.60 10.35 19.31
CA MET A 63 -27.89 11.08 20.37
C MET A 63 -26.59 11.70 19.82
N LYS A 64 -25.82 10.95 19.03
CA LYS A 64 -24.60 11.43 18.37
C LYS A 64 -24.91 12.61 17.45
N THR A 65 -25.98 12.53 16.66
CA THR A 65 -26.46 13.61 15.78
C THR A 65 -26.81 14.85 16.59
N VAL A 66 -27.62 14.72 17.65
CA VAL A 66 -28.01 15.87 18.49
C VAL A 66 -26.79 16.52 19.16
N ARG A 67 -25.82 15.72 19.62
CA ARG A 67 -24.56 16.25 20.18
C ARG A 67 -23.76 17.05 19.16
N LEU A 68 -23.67 16.57 17.91
CA LEU A 68 -23.06 17.33 16.81
C LEU A 68 -23.76 18.68 16.59
N LEU A 69 -25.09 18.70 16.48
CA LEU A 69 -25.85 19.93 16.28
C LEU A 69 -25.62 20.94 17.42
N ARG A 70 -25.64 20.47 18.67
CA ARG A 70 -25.37 21.30 19.86
C ARG A 70 -23.95 21.84 19.87
N ALA A 71 -22.95 20.99 19.61
CA ALA A 71 -21.55 21.41 19.56
C ALA A 71 -21.28 22.40 18.41
N ALA A 72 -22.00 22.26 17.31
CA ALA A 72 -22.00 23.19 16.20
C ALA A 72 -22.84 24.47 16.46
N GLY A 73 -23.42 24.65 17.64
CA GLY A 73 -24.14 25.87 18.03
C GLY A 73 -25.60 25.98 17.56
N TYR A 74 -26.19 24.90 17.05
CA TYR A 74 -27.57 24.89 16.52
C TYR A 74 -28.59 24.26 17.49
N GLY A 75 -28.17 23.71 18.62
CA GLY A 75 -29.10 23.10 19.57
C GLY A 75 -29.80 21.88 18.96
N ASN A 76 -31.11 22.00 18.70
CA ASN A 76 -31.91 20.99 17.99
C ASN A 76 -32.34 21.47 16.58
N ASP A 77 -31.83 22.61 16.10
CA ASP A 77 -32.17 23.19 14.79
C ASP A 77 -31.39 22.50 13.66
N ALA A 78 -31.95 21.41 13.14
CA ALA A 78 -31.38 20.69 11.99
C ALA A 78 -31.41 21.52 10.70
N MET A 79 -32.44 22.35 10.49
CA MET A 79 -32.55 23.21 9.30
C MET A 79 -31.39 24.20 9.27
N GLY A 80 -31.19 24.95 10.36
CA GLY A 80 -30.07 25.88 10.50
C GLY A 80 -28.71 25.20 10.29
N PHE A 81 -28.52 24.02 10.89
CA PHE A 81 -27.27 23.26 10.75
C PHE A 81 -26.97 22.90 9.29
N PHE A 82 -27.90 22.28 8.56
CA PHE A 82 -27.66 21.87 7.18
C PHE A 82 -27.59 23.05 6.21
N THR A 83 -28.38 24.11 6.42
CA THR A 83 -28.24 25.36 5.66
C THR A 83 -26.86 25.98 5.87
N GLY A 84 -26.38 26.00 7.13
CA GLY A 84 -25.03 26.45 7.47
C GLY A 84 -23.94 25.61 6.82
N LEU A 85 -24.08 24.28 6.85
CA LEU A 85 -23.15 23.35 6.20
C LEU A 85 -23.03 23.61 4.69
N ILE A 86 -24.16 23.70 3.98
CA ILE A 86 -24.15 23.93 2.51
C ILE A 86 -23.55 25.31 2.21
N ARG A 87 -23.88 26.34 2.99
CA ARG A 87 -23.31 27.68 2.84
C ARG A 87 -21.79 27.66 2.99
N GLU A 88 -21.25 26.94 3.97
CA GLU A 88 -19.79 26.81 4.13
C GLU A 88 -19.13 26.10 2.95
N ILE A 89 -19.76 25.04 2.43
CA ILE A 89 -19.28 24.34 1.23
C ILE A 89 -19.26 25.26 0.00
N GLU A 90 -20.27 26.12 -0.14
CA GLU A 90 -20.34 27.11 -1.23
C GLU A 90 -19.33 28.25 -1.06
N ARG A 91 -19.06 28.68 0.18
CA ARG A 91 -18.15 29.79 0.50
C ARG A 91 -16.68 29.44 0.30
N SER A 92 -16.26 28.27 0.77
CA SER A 92 -14.85 27.84 0.79
C SER A 92 -14.65 26.49 0.10
N PRO A 93 -14.87 26.39 -1.23
CA PRO A 93 -14.83 25.12 -1.93
C PRO A 93 -13.42 24.50 -1.88
N GLY A 94 -13.31 23.35 -1.19
CA GLY A 94 -12.08 22.58 -1.09
C GLY A 94 -11.22 22.81 0.15
N GLU A 95 -11.66 23.67 1.06
CA GLU A 95 -11.04 23.80 2.37
C GLU A 95 -11.70 22.85 3.39
N SER A 96 -11.02 22.61 4.51
CA SER A 96 -11.62 21.83 5.60
C SER A 96 -12.88 22.52 6.11
N ILE A 97 -14.04 21.88 5.94
CA ILE A 97 -15.33 22.44 6.32
C ILE A 97 -15.46 22.49 7.84
N ARG A 98 -15.75 23.67 8.37
CA ARG A 98 -15.92 23.95 9.80
C ARG A 98 -17.25 24.61 10.05
N ILE A 99 -17.99 24.13 11.05
CA ILE A 99 -19.23 24.75 11.49
C ILE A 99 -19.04 25.15 12.95
N ASN A 100 -18.97 26.46 13.22
CA ASN A 100 -18.75 27.02 14.57
C ASN A 100 -17.60 26.35 15.33
N GLY A 101 -16.46 26.13 14.65
CA GLY A 101 -15.26 25.51 15.22
C GLY A 101 -15.21 23.98 15.13
N VAL A 102 -16.34 23.31 14.86
CA VAL A 102 -16.37 21.84 14.66
C VAL A 102 -15.92 21.50 13.24
N ILE A 103 -14.82 20.75 13.11
CA ILE A 103 -14.34 20.23 11.83
C ILE A 103 -15.21 19.03 11.44
N ILE A 104 -15.78 19.05 10.23
CA ILE A 104 -16.56 17.93 9.71
C ILE A 104 -15.62 17.02 8.88
N PRO A 105 -15.43 15.73 9.25
CA PRO A 105 -14.54 14.83 8.53
C PRO A 105 -14.98 14.60 7.08
N GLN A 106 -14.00 14.47 6.18
CA GLN A 106 -14.25 14.33 4.74
C GLN A 106 -15.11 13.10 4.38
N ILE A 107 -14.97 12.00 5.11
CA ILE A 107 -15.78 10.79 4.87
C ILE A 107 -17.28 11.04 5.17
N LEU A 108 -17.57 11.83 6.22
CA LEU A 108 -18.94 12.23 6.57
C LEU A 108 -19.47 13.26 5.57
N LEU A 109 -18.65 14.23 5.15
CA LEU A 109 -19.01 15.16 4.07
C LEU A 109 -19.34 14.42 2.79
N THR A 110 -18.52 13.45 2.40
CA THR A 110 -18.76 12.64 1.19
C THR A 110 -20.08 11.90 1.27
N TRP A 111 -20.41 11.30 2.43
CA TRP A 111 -21.71 10.66 2.69
C TRP A 111 -22.89 11.63 2.54
N LEU A 112 -22.85 12.77 3.22
CA LEU A 112 -23.92 13.77 3.17
C LEU A 112 -24.08 14.37 1.77
N MET A 113 -22.97 14.61 1.06
CA MET A 113 -22.99 15.15 -0.29
C MET A 113 -23.66 14.23 -1.31
N GLU A 114 -23.72 12.92 -1.06
CA GLU A 114 -24.52 12.02 -1.90
C GLU A 114 -26.01 12.33 -1.83
N MET A 115 -26.50 12.79 -0.68
CA MET A 115 -27.89 13.16 -0.49
C MET A 115 -28.16 14.58 -0.97
N ILE A 116 -27.22 15.51 -0.75
CA ILE A 116 -27.33 16.91 -1.20
C ILE A 116 -27.28 17.01 -2.73
N TYR A 117 -26.42 16.23 -3.37
CA TYR A 117 -26.24 16.19 -4.83
C TYR A 117 -26.49 14.77 -5.37
N PRO A 118 -27.73 14.27 -5.38
CA PRO A 118 -28.04 12.86 -5.68
C PRO A 118 -27.78 12.48 -7.14
N GLY A 119 -27.61 11.19 -7.42
CA GLY A 119 -27.48 10.67 -8.80
C GLY A 119 -26.10 10.05 -9.10
N HIS A 120 -26.06 9.13 -10.06
CA HIS A 120 -24.86 8.35 -10.40
C HIS A 120 -24.37 8.64 -11.83
N GLY A 121 -23.26 8.01 -12.23
CA GLY A 121 -22.65 8.18 -13.54
C GLY A 121 -21.54 9.23 -13.58
N PHE A 122 -21.16 9.62 -14.80
CA PHE A 122 -20.09 10.56 -15.08
C PHE A 122 -20.47 11.50 -16.23
N VAL A 123 -19.77 12.63 -16.30
CA VAL A 123 -20.00 13.71 -17.27
C VAL A 123 -18.70 14.12 -17.94
N ASP A 124 -18.74 14.34 -19.25
CA ASP A 124 -17.67 14.98 -20.02
C ASP A 124 -17.77 16.50 -19.88
N ILE A 125 -16.68 17.16 -19.50
CA ILE A 125 -16.62 18.61 -19.37
C ILE A 125 -15.96 19.16 -20.63
N LEU A 126 -16.77 19.80 -21.48
CA LEU A 126 -16.33 20.33 -22.78
C LEU A 126 -16.22 21.86 -22.79
N THR A 127 -16.79 22.54 -21.80
CA THR A 127 -16.80 24.01 -21.69
C THR A 127 -16.58 24.42 -20.24
N ILE A 128 -16.08 25.65 -20.05
CA ILE A 128 -15.89 26.22 -18.71
C ILE A 128 -17.23 26.38 -18.00
N ASP A 129 -18.28 26.84 -18.67
CA ASP A 129 -19.60 27.00 -18.04
C ASP A 129 -20.14 25.66 -17.51
N ARG A 130 -19.84 24.55 -18.19
CA ARG A 130 -20.16 23.22 -17.68
C ARG A 130 -19.26 22.85 -16.50
N LEU A 131 -17.96 23.16 -16.53
CA LEU A 131 -17.06 22.94 -15.40
C LEU A 131 -17.57 23.67 -14.14
N GLU A 132 -17.83 24.97 -14.26
CA GLU A 132 -18.29 25.83 -13.16
C GLU A 132 -19.64 25.35 -12.61
N ARG A 133 -20.59 25.02 -13.50
CA ARG A 133 -21.90 24.51 -13.10
C ARG A 133 -21.83 23.19 -12.34
N GLU A 134 -21.07 22.22 -12.84
CA GLU A 134 -21.01 20.88 -12.23
C GLU A 134 -20.20 20.89 -10.94
N THR A 135 -19.09 21.65 -10.89
CA THR A 135 -18.18 21.67 -9.73
C THR A 135 -18.52 22.76 -8.73
N GLY A 136 -19.35 23.75 -9.08
CA GLY A 136 -19.63 24.92 -8.24
C GLY A 136 -18.40 25.81 -8.01
N ARG A 137 -17.34 25.64 -8.79
CA ARG A 137 -16.08 26.39 -8.66
C ARG A 137 -15.95 27.36 -9.84
N PRO A 138 -16.10 28.68 -9.62
CA PRO A 138 -15.89 29.66 -10.68
C PRO A 138 -14.41 29.68 -11.08
N VAL A 139 -14.15 29.80 -12.38
CA VAL A 139 -12.81 29.98 -12.95
C VAL A 139 -12.54 31.48 -13.02
N GLN A 140 -11.37 31.91 -12.54
CA GLN A 140 -10.96 33.31 -12.60
C GLN A 140 -10.98 33.81 -14.05
N LYS A 141 -11.51 35.03 -14.26
CA LYS A 141 -11.66 35.60 -15.62
C LYS A 141 -10.36 35.60 -16.41
N THR A 142 -9.24 35.94 -15.76
CA THR A 142 -7.89 35.95 -16.35
C THR A 142 -7.40 34.58 -16.79
N SER A 143 -7.93 33.51 -16.18
CA SER A 143 -7.50 32.13 -16.45
C SER A 143 -8.40 31.37 -17.43
N ARG A 144 -9.55 31.94 -17.81
CA ARG A 144 -10.55 31.22 -18.63
C ARG A 144 -9.96 30.73 -19.96
N GLU A 145 -9.26 31.58 -20.70
CA GLU A 145 -8.69 31.20 -22.00
C GLU A 145 -7.69 30.02 -21.87
N ASN A 146 -6.83 30.05 -20.84
CA ASN A 146 -5.88 28.97 -20.61
C ASN A 146 -6.57 27.68 -20.20
N ILE A 147 -7.56 27.74 -19.31
CA ILE A 147 -8.33 26.56 -18.90
C ILE A 147 -9.10 25.96 -20.08
N GLU A 148 -9.59 26.77 -21.01
CA GLU A 148 -10.22 26.29 -22.24
C GLU A 148 -9.23 25.49 -23.09
N LYS A 149 -8.02 26.03 -23.33
CA LYS A 149 -6.92 25.31 -24.01
C LYS A 149 -6.55 24.01 -23.29
N VAL A 150 -6.53 24.01 -21.95
CA VAL A 150 -6.29 22.80 -21.14
C VAL A 150 -7.36 21.75 -21.36
N ILE A 151 -8.65 22.12 -21.36
CA ILE A 151 -9.77 21.20 -21.62
C ILE A 151 -9.70 20.63 -23.05
N GLU A 152 -9.31 21.45 -24.02
CA GLU A 152 -9.15 21.03 -25.42
C GLU A 152 -8.01 20.03 -25.62
N THR A 153 -6.90 20.22 -24.88
CA THR A 153 -5.68 19.41 -24.96
C THR A 153 -5.78 18.12 -24.14
N TYR A 154 -6.36 18.23 -22.94
CA TYR A 154 -6.47 17.18 -21.93
C TYR A 154 -7.93 17.01 -21.52
N PRO A 155 -8.67 16.03 -22.09
CA PRO A 155 -10.08 15.85 -21.84
C PRO A 155 -10.41 15.73 -20.36
N VAL A 156 -11.51 16.34 -19.95
CA VAL A 156 -12.00 16.30 -18.57
C VAL A 156 -13.26 15.46 -18.52
N ARG A 157 -13.25 14.42 -17.68
CA ARG A 157 -14.41 13.61 -17.36
C ARG A 157 -14.45 13.38 -15.86
N LEU A 158 -15.61 13.59 -15.25
CA LEU A 158 -15.79 13.53 -13.80
C LEU A 158 -16.99 12.64 -13.47
N SER A 159 -16.85 11.77 -12.47
CA SER A 159 -17.98 11.04 -11.89
C SER A 159 -18.77 11.97 -10.97
N ARG A 160 -20.04 11.63 -10.70
CA ARG A 160 -20.82 12.33 -9.67
C ARG A 160 -20.17 12.27 -8.29
N HIS A 161 -19.48 11.16 -7.98
CA HIS A 161 -18.74 11.00 -6.74
C HIS A 161 -17.57 11.99 -6.63
N VAL A 162 -16.72 12.08 -7.67
CA VAL A 162 -15.60 13.02 -7.69
C VAL A 162 -16.07 14.47 -7.70
N ILE A 163 -17.17 14.79 -8.39
CA ILE A 163 -17.75 16.13 -8.33
C ILE A 163 -18.05 16.52 -6.87
N ARG A 164 -18.75 15.66 -6.11
CA ARG A 164 -19.04 15.90 -4.69
C ARG A 164 -17.78 16.08 -3.85
N GLN A 165 -16.81 15.17 -4.02
CA GLN A 165 -15.55 15.24 -3.27
C GLN A 165 -14.75 16.49 -3.62
N SER A 166 -14.69 16.89 -4.90
CA SER A 166 -13.98 18.09 -5.35
C SER A 166 -14.60 19.39 -4.83
N ARG A 167 -15.89 19.40 -4.46
CA ARG A 167 -16.52 20.57 -3.81
C ARG A 167 -16.04 20.77 -2.38
N THR A 168 -15.59 19.72 -1.72
CA THR A 168 -15.23 19.70 -0.29
C THR A 168 -13.73 19.48 -0.05
N SER A 169 -12.97 19.07 -1.07
CA SER A 169 -11.52 18.90 -0.97
C SER A 169 -10.75 19.49 -2.15
N ARG A 170 -9.78 20.36 -1.85
CA ARG A 170 -8.81 20.90 -2.81
C ARG A 170 -7.86 19.83 -3.35
N HIS A 171 -7.55 18.82 -2.55
CA HIS A 171 -6.66 17.72 -2.94
C HIS A 171 -7.33 16.86 -4.01
N ILE A 172 -8.64 16.63 -3.88
CA ILE A 172 -9.45 15.97 -4.91
C ILE A 172 -9.57 16.86 -6.15
N ALA A 173 -9.85 18.15 -5.98
CA ALA A 173 -9.92 19.09 -7.09
C ALA A 173 -8.60 19.10 -7.89
N ARG A 174 -7.46 19.13 -7.19
CA ARG A 174 -6.12 19.07 -7.78
C ARG A 174 -5.88 17.81 -8.59
N GLN A 175 -6.51 16.67 -8.26
CA GLN A 175 -6.33 15.42 -9.01
C GLN A 175 -7.15 15.32 -10.31
N TYR A 176 -8.26 16.07 -10.42
CA TYR A 176 -9.26 15.83 -11.47
C TYR A 176 -9.73 17.09 -12.22
N LEU A 177 -9.63 18.28 -11.65
CA LEU A 177 -10.03 19.52 -12.32
C LEU A 177 -8.87 20.11 -13.13
N PRO A 178 -9.14 20.71 -14.29
CA PRO A 178 -8.10 21.33 -15.11
C PRO A 178 -7.48 22.54 -14.40
N PHE A 179 -6.18 22.76 -14.60
CA PHE A 179 -5.45 23.92 -14.09
C PHE A 179 -4.43 24.43 -15.12
N GLU A 180 -4.09 25.72 -15.06
CA GLU A 180 -3.36 26.41 -16.13
C GLU A 180 -1.94 25.88 -16.36
N GLN A 181 -1.26 25.47 -15.28
CA GLN A 181 0.10 24.94 -15.33
C GLN A 181 0.19 23.63 -16.14
N GLU A 182 -0.93 23.02 -16.51
CA GLU A 182 -0.94 21.89 -17.44
C GLU A 182 -0.51 22.26 -18.86
N LEU A 183 -0.52 23.54 -19.24
CA LEU A 183 -0.01 23.99 -20.54
C LEU A 183 1.52 24.01 -20.62
N ASP A 184 2.22 23.69 -19.53
CA ASP A 184 3.68 23.57 -19.52
C ASP A 184 4.14 22.44 -20.47
N PRO A 185 5.01 22.74 -21.44
CA PRO A 185 5.43 21.77 -22.46
C PRO A 185 6.49 20.78 -21.97
N ASP A 186 7.07 20.97 -20.76
CA ASP A 186 8.10 20.08 -20.23
C ASP A 186 7.50 18.72 -19.85
N GLY A 187 8.16 17.66 -20.32
CA GLY A 187 7.79 16.29 -20.06
C GLY A 187 7.60 15.51 -21.37
N LEU A 188 7.11 14.29 -21.23
CA LEU A 188 6.92 13.34 -22.32
C LEU A 188 5.44 13.28 -22.71
N MET A 189 5.15 13.18 -24.01
CA MET A 189 3.80 12.83 -24.49
C MET A 189 3.55 11.34 -24.34
N ASP A 190 4.50 10.53 -24.79
CA ASP A 190 4.43 9.08 -24.74
C ASP A 190 5.33 8.55 -23.62
N THR A 191 4.71 8.23 -22.49
CA THR A 191 5.39 7.62 -21.34
C THR A 191 5.36 6.10 -21.36
N TRP A 192 4.72 5.50 -22.35
CA TRP A 192 4.71 4.05 -22.55
C TRP A 192 6.06 3.60 -23.08
N SER A 193 6.55 2.51 -22.53
CA SER A 193 7.89 2.02 -22.81
C SER A 193 7.99 0.50 -22.95
N GLY A 194 6.88 -0.23 -22.74
CA GLY A 194 6.83 -1.65 -23.04
C GLY A 194 6.75 -1.93 -24.55
N GLN A 195 7.34 -3.06 -24.95
CA GLN A 195 7.30 -3.54 -26.33
C GLN A 195 5.91 -4.13 -26.61
N PHE A 196 5.19 -3.58 -27.59
CA PHE A 196 3.87 -4.08 -27.98
C PHE A 196 4.01 -5.32 -28.87
N GLN A 197 3.63 -6.49 -28.34
CA GLN A 197 3.86 -7.77 -29.02
C GLN A 197 2.68 -8.22 -29.89
N SER A 198 1.47 -7.65 -29.72
CA SER A 198 0.25 -7.97 -30.49
C SER A 198 -0.88 -6.96 -30.26
N GLY A 199 -0.66 -5.67 -30.55
CA GLY A 199 -1.67 -4.63 -30.37
C GLY A 199 -1.92 -4.23 -28.92
N ILE A 200 -2.63 -5.06 -28.13
CA ILE A 200 -3.04 -4.74 -26.75
C ILE A 200 -2.16 -5.33 -25.64
N ILE A 201 -1.14 -6.10 -26.01
CA ILE A 201 -0.18 -6.69 -25.08
C ILE A 201 1.03 -5.78 -24.96
N GLU A 202 1.24 -5.26 -23.76
CA GLU A 202 2.49 -4.61 -23.38
C GLU A 202 3.31 -5.60 -22.52
N GLN A 203 4.51 -5.95 -22.99
CA GLN A 203 5.42 -6.87 -22.30
C GLN A 203 6.74 -6.19 -21.96
N MET A 204 6.88 -5.77 -20.70
CA MET A 204 8.11 -5.17 -20.17
C MET A 204 8.95 -6.17 -19.35
N TYR A 205 8.36 -7.33 -19.02
CA TYR A 205 8.98 -8.34 -18.17
C TYR A 205 8.78 -9.74 -18.75
N GLN A 206 9.71 -10.64 -18.49
CA GLN A 206 9.64 -12.01 -19.01
C GLN A 206 8.42 -12.78 -18.51
N ASN A 207 8.09 -12.62 -17.22
CA ASN A 207 7.10 -13.45 -16.52
C ASN A 207 5.69 -12.86 -16.46
N ARG A 208 5.44 -11.68 -17.04
CA ARG A 208 4.14 -11.02 -16.93
C ARG A 208 3.88 -10.05 -18.07
N VAL A 209 2.60 -9.87 -18.38
CA VAL A 209 2.13 -8.94 -19.41
C VAL A 209 0.99 -8.06 -18.92
N ILE A 210 0.81 -6.94 -19.60
CA ILE A 210 -0.33 -6.04 -19.42
C ILE A 210 -1.28 -6.21 -20.61
N PHE A 211 -2.57 -6.35 -20.33
CA PHE A 211 -3.65 -6.31 -21.31
C PHE A 211 -4.35 -4.95 -21.22
N LEU A 212 -4.21 -4.13 -22.26
CA LEU A 212 -4.92 -2.86 -22.36
C LEU A 212 -6.32 -3.10 -22.94
N LEU A 213 -7.33 -3.24 -22.09
CA LEU A 213 -8.67 -3.70 -22.47
C LEU A 213 -9.66 -2.56 -22.78
N ASN A 214 -9.30 -1.32 -22.45
CA ASN A 214 -10.14 -0.14 -22.64
C ASN A 214 -9.27 1.13 -22.68
N MET A 215 -9.70 2.18 -23.37
CA MET A 215 -9.02 3.47 -23.43
C MET A 215 -9.71 4.56 -22.59
N THR A 216 -10.93 4.28 -22.13
CA THR A 216 -11.76 5.22 -21.37
C THR A 216 -11.79 4.90 -19.88
N CYS A 217 -11.98 5.93 -19.05
CA CYS A 217 -12.16 5.81 -17.61
C CYS A 217 -13.49 6.50 -17.22
N PRO A 218 -14.09 6.17 -16.06
CA PRO A 218 -15.18 6.97 -15.49
C PRO A 218 -14.73 8.39 -15.11
N VAL A 219 -13.45 8.55 -14.76
CA VAL A 219 -12.83 9.83 -14.38
C VAL A 219 -11.44 9.93 -15.01
N TYR A 220 -11.08 11.09 -15.55
CA TYR A 220 -9.73 11.34 -16.08
C TYR A 220 -8.87 12.07 -15.06
N CYS A 221 -7.85 11.38 -14.56
CA CYS A 221 -6.85 11.95 -13.65
C CYS A 221 -5.94 12.90 -14.43
N ARG A 222 -5.67 14.08 -13.86
CA ARG A 222 -4.81 15.09 -14.49
C ARG A 222 -3.34 14.68 -14.60
N PHE A 223 -2.94 13.64 -13.86
CA PHE A 223 -1.60 13.06 -13.88
C PHE A 223 -1.51 11.72 -14.65
N CYS A 224 -2.49 11.40 -15.49
CA CYS A 224 -2.55 10.11 -16.19
C CYS A 224 -1.53 9.99 -17.34
N PHE A 225 -0.94 8.80 -17.53
CA PHE A 225 -0.08 8.46 -18.68
C PHE A 225 -0.79 8.56 -20.05
N ARG A 226 -2.12 8.67 -20.06
CA ARG A 226 -2.95 8.89 -21.27
C ARG A 226 -3.76 10.18 -21.16
N LYS A 227 -3.23 11.23 -20.52
CA LYS A 227 -3.99 12.48 -20.35
C LYS A 227 -4.25 13.20 -21.68
N HIS A 228 -3.35 13.08 -22.66
CA HIS A 228 -3.50 13.70 -23.98
C HIS A 228 -4.71 13.16 -24.74
N LYS A 229 -5.44 14.06 -25.41
CA LYS A 229 -6.65 13.75 -26.17
C LYS A 229 -6.44 12.75 -27.31
N SER A 230 -5.28 12.78 -27.95
CA SER A 230 -4.90 11.83 -29.01
C SER A 230 -4.98 10.39 -28.50
N LEU A 231 -4.35 10.11 -27.35
CA LEU A 231 -4.32 8.80 -26.71
C LEU A 231 -5.70 8.33 -26.23
N ARG A 232 -6.59 9.27 -25.85
CA ARG A 232 -7.96 8.95 -25.42
C ARG A 232 -8.91 8.62 -26.56
N ARG A 233 -8.57 8.99 -27.79
CA ARG A 233 -9.39 8.75 -28.99
C ARG A 233 -9.05 7.46 -29.72
N GLU A 234 -8.03 6.74 -29.24
CA GLU A 234 -7.69 5.42 -29.75
C GLU A 234 -8.88 4.44 -29.60
N LYS A 235 -9.00 3.54 -30.57
CA LYS A 235 -10.09 2.57 -30.62
C LYS A 235 -9.94 1.57 -29.47
N ASN A 236 -11.03 1.30 -28.75
CA ASN A 236 -11.06 0.21 -27.79
C ASN A 236 -10.87 -1.15 -28.49
N PRO A 237 -10.16 -2.10 -27.87
CA PRO A 237 -10.04 -3.44 -28.42
C PRO A 237 -11.38 -4.17 -28.42
N GLY A 238 -11.58 -5.00 -29.45
CA GLY A 238 -12.66 -5.95 -29.54
C GLY A 238 -12.30 -7.32 -29.00
N ILE A 239 -13.25 -8.24 -29.15
CA ILE A 239 -13.15 -9.63 -28.68
C ILE A 239 -12.05 -10.41 -29.42
N ASP A 240 -11.85 -10.15 -30.71
CA ASP A 240 -10.86 -10.88 -31.50
C ASP A 240 -9.44 -10.49 -31.12
N GLU A 241 -9.16 -9.20 -30.85
CA GLU A 241 -7.86 -8.79 -30.31
C GLU A 241 -7.56 -9.44 -28.95
N ILE A 242 -8.58 -9.64 -28.11
CA ILE A 242 -8.43 -10.33 -26.82
C ILE A 242 -8.10 -11.80 -26.99
N ARG A 243 -8.74 -12.49 -27.94
CA ARG A 243 -8.42 -13.90 -28.24
C ARG A 243 -6.98 -14.06 -28.74
N VAL A 244 -6.52 -13.15 -29.59
CA VAL A 244 -5.11 -13.10 -30.02
C VAL A 244 -4.18 -12.93 -28.81
N ALA A 245 -4.51 -12.01 -27.91
CA ALA A 245 -3.73 -11.75 -26.71
C ALA A 245 -3.68 -12.96 -25.75
N VAL A 246 -4.81 -13.62 -25.52
CA VAL A 246 -4.87 -14.88 -24.74
C VAL A 246 -4.02 -15.95 -25.42
N GLY A 247 -4.06 -16.06 -26.75
CA GLY A 247 -3.24 -16.99 -27.51
C GLY A 247 -1.74 -16.76 -27.35
N HIS A 248 -1.29 -15.50 -27.24
CA HIS A 248 0.11 -15.16 -26.93
C HIS A 248 0.53 -15.70 -25.56
N VAL A 249 -0.29 -15.47 -24.53
CA VAL A 249 -0.03 -15.98 -23.17
C VAL A 249 0.01 -17.51 -23.15
N ALA A 250 -0.89 -18.17 -23.88
CA ALA A 250 -0.92 -19.63 -23.97
C ALA A 250 0.35 -20.22 -24.61
N ARG A 251 0.95 -19.54 -25.59
CA ARG A 251 2.20 -19.98 -26.25
C ARG A 251 3.46 -19.66 -25.43
N SER A 252 3.41 -18.69 -24.53
CA SER A 252 4.56 -18.24 -23.76
C SER A 252 4.54 -18.80 -22.34
N GLN A 253 5.25 -19.91 -22.13
CA GLN A 253 5.31 -20.63 -20.85
C GLN A 253 5.94 -19.83 -19.71
N THR A 254 6.73 -18.81 -20.03
CA THR A 254 7.35 -17.94 -19.03
C THR A 254 6.35 -16.97 -18.39
N ILE A 255 5.25 -16.62 -19.08
CA ILE A 255 4.24 -15.69 -18.55
C ILE A 255 3.41 -16.38 -17.46
N LYS A 256 3.57 -15.93 -16.22
CA LYS A 256 2.86 -16.42 -15.03
C LYS A 256 1.79 -15.45 -14.52
N GLU A 257 1.85 -14.19 -14.91
CA GLU A 257 0.86 -13.18 -14.51
C GLU A 257 0.35 -12.32 -15.66
N VAL A 258 -0.94 -11.97 -15.62
CA VAL A 258 -1.56 -10.99 -16.52
C VAL A 258 -2.19 -9.87 -15.70
N LEU A 259 -1.86 -8.62 -16.01
CA LEU A 259 -2.55 -7.44 -15.50
C LEU A 259 -3.52 -6.92 -16.57
N ILE A 260 -4.82 -7.09 -16.36
CA ILE A 260 -5.87 -6.51 -17.18
C ILE A 260 -6.13 -5.09 -16.70
N THR A 261 -5.83 -4.12 -17.56
CA THR A 261 -5.96 -2.69 -17.30
C THR A 261 -6.31 -1.96 -18.60
N GLY A 262 -5.70 -0.81 -18.87
CA GLY A 262 -6.16 0.16 -19.83
C GLY A 262 -6.74 1.32 -19.04
N GLY A 263 -7.82 1.91 -19.50
CA GLY A 263 -8.53 2.99 -18.84
C GLY A 263 -9.13 2.49 -17.53
N ASP A 264 -10.36 2.00 -17.60
CA ASP A 264 -10.93 1.17 -16.54
C ASP A 264 -11.53 -0.09 -17.17
N PRO A 265 -11.02 -1.31 -16.89
CA PRO A 265 -11.48 -2.53 -17.53
C PRO A 265 -12.92 -2.87 -17.16
N LEU A 266 -13.43 -2.38 -16.03
CA LEU A 266 -14.82 -2.61 -15.61
C LEU A 266 -15.86 -1.90 -16.51
N LEU A 267 -15.43 -0.99 -17.39
CA LEU A 267 -16.31 -0.38 -18.39
C LEU A 267 -16.44 -1.22 -19.68
N SER A 268 -15.62 -2.25 -19.86
CA SER A 268 -15.63 -3.11 -21.06
C SER A 268 -16.01 -4.54 -20.69
N ARG A 269 -17.27 -4.72 -20.30
CA ARG A 269 -17.75 -5.97 -19.68
C ARG A 269 -17.51 -7.22 -20.54
N ALA A 270 -17.94 -7.21 -21.79
CA ALA A 270 -17.83 -8.37 -22.68
C ALA A 270 -16.36 -8.77 -22.91
N CYS A 271 -15.49 -7.78 -23.09
CA CYS A 271 -14.06 -7.96 -23.24
C CYS A 271 -13.42 -8.54 -21.97
N LEU A 272 -13.77 -8.03 -20.80
CA LEU A 272 -13.24 -8.54 -19.53
C LEU A 272 -13.71 -9.97 -19.27
N GLU A 273 -14.99 -10.27 -19.53
CA GLU A 273 -15.54 -11.63 -19.45
C GLU A 273 -14.78 -12.59 -20.38
N GLU A 274 -14.52 -12.20 -21.63
CA GLU A 274 -13.75 -13.01 -22.58
C GLU A 274 -12.30 -13.22 -22.16
N ALA A 275 -11.62 -12.17 -21.67
CA ALA A 275 -10.25 -12.25 -21.20
C ALA A 275 -10.13 -13.22 -20.02
N ILE A 276 -10.97 -13.07 -18.99
CA ILE A 276 -10.96 -13.95 -17.81
C ILE A 276 -11.24 -15.40 -18.22
N ARG A 277 -12.26 -15.63 -19.07
CA ARG A 277 -12.62 -16.97 -19.56
C ARG A 277 -11.51 -17.64 -20.37
N GLY A 278 -10.79 -16.87 -21.18
CA GLY A 278 -9.67 -17.37 -21.99
C GLY A 278 -8.45 -17.70 -21.13
N LEU A 279 -8.06 -16.77 -20.25
CA LEU A 279 -6.92 -16.91 -19.35
C LEU A 279 -7.12 -18.02 -18.30
N SER A 280 -8.37 -18.26 -17.88
CA SER A 280 -8.67 -19.32 -16.90
C SER A 280 -8.42 -20.74 -17.42
N ARG A 281 -8.16 -20.91 -18.71
CA ARG A 281 -7.90 -22.21 -19.36
C ARG A 281 -6.41 -22.48 -19.56
N ILE A 282 -5.55 -21.58 -19.08
CA ILE A 282 -4.09 -21.66 -19.28
C ILE A 282 -3.46 -22.20 -18.00
N ASP A 283 -3.02 -23.46 -18.03
CA ASP A 283 -2.52 -24.19 -16.85
C ASP A 283 -1.28 -23.56 -16.20
N HIS A 284 -0.39 -22.98 -17.00
CA HIS A 284 0.85 -22.37 -16.49
C HIS A 284 0.68 -20.96 -15.95
N LEU A 285 -0.47 -20.31 -16.23
CA LEU A 285 -0.80 -18.99 -15.71
C LEU A 285 -1.24 -19.10 -14.26
N ARG A 286 -0.75 -18.21 -13.39
CA ARG A 286 -1.01 -18.27 -11.94
C ARG A 286 -1.83 -17.12 -11.41
N THR A 287 -1.60 -15.90 -11.89
CA THR A 287 -2.32 -14.73 -11.37
C THR A 287 -2.94 -13.91 -12.48
N ILE A 288 -4.21 -13.57 -12.32
CA ILE A 288 -4.87 -12.52 -13.08
C ILE A 288 -5.14 -11.35 -12.14
N ARG A 289 -4.69 -10.16 -12.54
CA ARG A 289 -4.90 -8.93 -11.80
C ARG A 289 -5.79 -8.01 -12.60
N VAL A 290 -6.76 -7.37 -11.95
CA VAL A 290 -7.62 -6.36 -12.56
C VAL A 290 -7.25 -5.00 -11.98
N GLY A 291 -6.73 -4.10 -12.81
CA GLY A 291 -6.41 -2.74 -12.43
C GLY A 291 -7.59 -1.81 -12.61
N THR A 292 -8.24 -1.40 -11.51
CA THR A 292 -9.38 -0.47 -11.54
C THR A 292 -9.26 0.58 -10.45
N ARG A 293 -9.45 1.85 -10.82
CA ARG A 293 -9.52 2.97 -9.87
C ARG A 293 -10.97 3.34 -9.56
N ALA A 294 -11.96 2.60 -10.09
CA ALA A 294 -13.38 2.80 -9.77
C ALA A 294 -13.68 2.74 -8.28
N ILE A 295 -12.90 2.01 -7.48
CA ILE A 295 -13.08 1.94 -6.03
C ILE A 295 -12.97 3.34 -5.38
N SER A 296 -12.02 4.18 -5.80
CA SER A 296 -11.83 5.52 -5.21
C SER A 296 -12.69 6.58 -5.88
N TYR A 297 -12.75 6.61 -7.21
CA TYR A 297 -13.40 7.72 -7.93
C TYR A 297 -14.84 7.44 -8.38
N TYR A 298 -15.34 6.21 -8.30
CA TYR A 298 -16.67 5.83 -8.79
C TYR A 298 -17.18 4.54 -8.11
N PRO A 299 -17.21 4.51 -6.76
CA PRO A 299 -17.50 3.30 -6.00
C PRO A 299 -18.90 2.73 -6.30
N GLN A 300 -19.83 3.56 -6.80
CA GLN A 300 -21.16 3.10 -7.21
C GLN A 300 -21.09 2.04 -8.31
N LEU A 301 -20.01 1.95 -9.11
CA LEU A 301 -19.85 0.86 -10.09
C LEU A 301 -19.75 -0.52 -9.43
N LEU A 302 -19.35 -0.59 -8.16
CA LEU A 302 -19.15 -1.83 -7.40
C LEU A 302 -20.11 -1.93 -6.20
N HIS A 303 -20.77 -0.85 -5.82
CA HIS A 303 -21.60 -0.78 -4.62
C HIS A 303 -23.08 -0.45 -4.93
N GLY A 304 -23.99 -0.71 -4.00
CA GLY A 304 -25.40 -0.34 -4.12
C GLY A 304 -26.15 -1.10 -5.23
N HIS A 305 -26.80 -0.36 -6.14
CA HIS A 305 -27.61 -0.93 -7.23
C HIS A 305 -26.76 -1.64 -8.30
N ASP A 306 -25.50 -1.23 -8.51
CA ASP A 306 -24.61 -1.81 -9.52
C ASP A 306 -23.61 -2.83 -8.92
N ARG A 307 -23.92 -3.40 -7.75
CA ARG A 307 -23.12 -4.45 -7.07
C ARG A 307 -22.87 -5.73 -7.89
N GLN A 308 -23.41 -5.81 -9.09
CA GLN A 308 -23.22 -6.91 -10.03
C GLN A 308 -21.74 -7.19 -10.35
N TRP A 309 -20.87 -6.18 -10.28
CA TRP A 309 -19.42 -6.39 -10.41
C TRP A 309 -18.84 -7.14 -9.23
N MET A 310 -19.26 -6.85 -7.99
CA MET A 310 -18.83 -7.60 -6.81
C MET A 310 -19.22 -9.07 -6.90
N THR A 311 -20.45 -9.37 -7.33
CA THR A 311 -20.90 -10.76 -7.56
C THR A 311 -20.03 -11.46 -8.61
N ARG A 312 -19.71 -10.78 -9.72
CA ARG A 312 -18.86 -11.34 -10.79
C ARG A 312 -17.43 -11.60 -10.32
N LEU A 313 -16.80 -10.65 -9.64
CA LEU A 313 -15.44 -10.80 -9.13
C LEU A 313 -15.35 -12.00 -8.17
N LYS A 314 -16.31 -12.17 -7.26
CA LYS A 314 -16.40 -13.33 -6.37
C LYS A 314 -16.61 -14.65 -7.11
N ALA A 315 -17.46 -14.65 -8.14
CA ALA A 315 -17.67 -15.83 -8.99
C ALA A 315 -16.40 -16.21 -9.76
N TRP A 316 -15.72 -15.24 -10.37
CA TRP A 316 -14.46 -15.46 -11.08
C TRP A 316 -13.36 -15.95 -10.17
N LYS A 317 -13.24 -15.38 -8.97
CA LYS A 317 -12.30 -15.88 -7.95
C LYS A 317 -12.47 -17.38 -7.74
N LYS A 318 -13.70 -17.85 -7.52
CA LYS A 318 -13.99 -19.28 -7.36
C LYS A 318 -13.63 -20.10 -8.61
N THR A 319 -13.97 -19.60 -9.80
CA THR A 319 -13.61 -20.27 -11.06
C THR A 319 -12.10 -20.41 -11.23
N LEU A 320 -11.34 -19.35 -10.92
CA LEU A 320 -9.89 -19.31 -11.07
C LEU A 320 -9.19 -20.20 -10.04
N GLU A 321 -9.67 -20.22 -8.79
CA GLU A 321 -9.12 -21.09 -7.75
C GLU A 321 -9.24 -22.58 -8.09
N ASN A 322 -10.35 -22.98 -8.72
CA ASN A 322 -10.52 -24.36 -9.21
C ASN A 322 -9.48 -24.75 -10.28
N GLN A 323 -8.81 -23.78 -10.88
CA GLN A 323 -7.73 -23.96 -11.86
C GLN A 323 -6.34 -23.73 -11.25
N GLY A 324 -6.25 -23.54 -9.93
CA GLY A 324 -4.99 -23.21 -9.25
C GLY A 324 -4.46 -21.80 -9.59
N GLN A 325 -5.37 -20.87 -9.88
CA GLN A 325 -5.08 -19.48 -10.23
C GLN A 325 -5.66 -18.49 -9.21
N TYR A 326 -5.12 -17.27 -9.19
CA TYR A 326 -5.49 -16.20 -8.26
C TYR A 326 -6.06 -14.98 -8.97
N LEU A 327 -7.09 -14.37 -8.36
CA LEU A 327 -7.63 -13.07 -8.76
C LEU A 327 -7.23 -12.00 -7.75
N GLU A 328 -6.65 -10.91 -8.24
CA GLU A 328 -6.29 -9.74 -7.41
C GLU A 328 -6.80 -8.44 -8.02
N ILE A 329 -7.09 -7.45 -7.18
CA ILE A 329 -7.48 -6.11 -7.61
C ILE A 329 -6.36 -5.12 -7.30
N ALA A 330 -5.87 -4.45 -8.33
CA ALA A 330 -4.98 -3.30 -8.20
C ALA A 330 -5.83 -2.03 -8.22
N THR A 331 -5.61 -1.13 -7.27
CA THR A 331 -6.29 0.17 -7.25
C THR A 331 -5.36 1.30 -6.85
N HIS A 332 -5.81 2.54 -7.05
CA HIS A 332 -5.06 3.74 -6.68
C HIS A 332 -5.87 4.59 -5.71
N PHE A 333 -5.20 4.99 -4.63
CA PHE A 333 -5.60 6.08 -3.75
C PHE A 333 -4.39 6.99 -3.57
N ILE A 334 -4.62 8.29 -3.60
CA ILE A 334 -3.61 9.34 -3.58
C ILE A 334 -3.70 10.15 -2.30
N HIS A 335 -4.92 10.43 -1.84
CA HIS A 335 -5.17 11.28 -0.68
C HIS A 335 -6.25 10.65 0.23
N PRO A 336 -6.19 10.81 1.58
CA PRO A 336 -7.22 10.31 2.49
C PRO A 336 -8.62 10.85 2.20
N ASP A 337 -8.74 11.98 1.52
CA ASP A 337 -10.03 12.57 1.10
C ASP A 337 -10.76 11.78 0.00
N GLU A 338 -10.06 10.86 -0.69
CA GLU A 338 -10.69 9.95 -1.65
C GLU A 338 -11.47 8.83 -0.95
N ILE A 339 -11.19 8.60 0.34
CA ILE A 339 -11.83 7.56 1.12
C ILE A 339 -13.29 7.91 1.36
N SER A 340 -14.17 7.03 0.88
CA SER A 340 -15.60 7.00 1.18
C SER A 340 -15.96 5.72 1.91
N VAL A 341 -17.09 5.72 2.62
CA VAL A 341 -17.64 4.51 3.25
C VAL A 341 -17.75 3.37 2.24
N GLN A 342 -18.30 3.65 1.06
CA GLN A 342 -18.47 2.66 0.01
C GLN A 342 -17.13 2.08 -0.45
N SER A 343 -16.10 2.93 -0.58
CA SER A 343 -14.76 2.47 -0.97
C SER A 343 -14.15 1.51 0.05
N LEU A 344 -14.31 1.79 1.35
CA LEU A 344 -13.82 0.91 2.41
C LEU A 344 -14.63 -0.39 2.45
N GLU A 345 -15.95 -0.33 2.30
CA GLU A 345 -16.82 -1.51 2.25
C GLU A 345 -16.47 -2.44 1.07
N ILE A 346 -16.19 -1.87 -0.11
CA ILE A 346 -15.74 -2.65 -1.28
C ILE A 346 -14.43 -3.38 -0.96
N ILE A 347 -13.44 -2.67 -0.39
CA ILE A 347 -12.13 -3.26 -0.06
C ILE A 347 -12.29 -4.37 0.99
N SER A 348 -13.02 -4.11 2.07
CA SER A 348 -13.26 -5.08 3.14
C SER A 348 -14.03 -6.30 2.63
N ASP A 349 -15.03 -6.10 1.75
CA ASP A 349 -15.81 -7.20 1.21
C ASP A 349 -15.00 -8.08 0.25
N LEU A 350 -14.18 -7.50 -0.63
CA LEU A 350 -13.30 -8.28 -1.52
C LEU A 350 -12.26 -9.07 -0.71
N THR A 351 -11.59 -8.42 0.23
CA THR A 351 -10.52 -9.05 1.03
C THR A 351 -11.04 -10.16 1.93
N ARG A 352 -12.22 -9.99 2.55
CA ARG A 352 -12.89 -11.05 3.34
C ARG A 352 -13.23 -12.29 2.50
N HIS A 353 -13.50 -12.11 1.21
CA HIS A 353 -13.77 -13.22 0.30
C HIS A 353 -12.50 -13.79 -0.36
N GLY A 354 -11.31 -13.45 0.17
CA GLY A 354 -10.04 -13.94 -0.33
C GLY A 354 -9.60 -13.33 -1.67
N ILE A 355 -10.12 -12.16 -2.05
CA ILE A 355 -9.65 -11.38 -3.21
C ILE A 355 -8.76 -10.25 -2.67
N PRO A 356 -7.43 -10.34 -2.79
CA PRO A 356 -6.53 -9.29 -2.35
C PRO A 356 -6.79 -7.99 -3.14
N VAL A 357 -6.96 -6.89 -2.41
CA VAL A 357 -6.96 -5.54 -2.96
C VAL A 357 -5.66 -4.87 -2.55
N TYR A 358 -4.89 -4.36 -3.51
CA TYR A 358 -3.66 -3.65 -3.21
C TYR A 358 -3.63 -2.26 -3.83
N VAL A 359 -2.98 -1.34 -3.10
CA VAL A 359 -3.00 0.10 -3.39
C VAL A 359 -1.64 0.55 -3.90
N GLN A 360 -1.66 1.32 -4.98
CA GLN A 360 -0.48 2.02 -5.49
C GLN A 360 -0.76 3.53 -5.51
N THR A 361 0.25 4.31 -5.13
CA THR A 361 0.10 5.74 -4.86
C THR A 361 1.24 6.51 -5.52
N PRO A 362 1.00 7.15 -6.67
CA PRO A 362 1.88 8.21 -7.17
C PRO A 362 2.09 9.30 -6.10
N LEU A 363 3.35 9.70 -5.91
CA LEU A 363 3.73 10.86 -5.10
C LEU A 363 3.54 12.13 -5.94
N LEU A 364 2.62 12.98 -5.53
CA LEU A 364 2.18 14.18 -6.23
C LEU A 364 2.45 15.41 -5.38
N GLY A 365 3.31 16.30 -5.88
CA GLY A 365 3.64 17.58 -5.25
C GLY A 365 2.41 18.43 -4.96
N GLY A 366 2.34 19.01 -3.77
CA GLY A 366 1.22 19.79 -3.25
C GLY A 366 -0.07 19.00 -3.09
N CYS A 367 0.00 17.67 -3.00
CA CYS A 367 -1.17 16.80 -2.83
C CYS A 367 -0.97 15.77 -1.73
N ASN A 368 0.06 14.92 -1.82
CA ASN A 368 0.33 13.84 -0.87
C ASN A 368 1.84 13.67 -0.60
N ASP A 369 2.61 14.72 -0.84
CA ASP A 369 4.03 14.89 -0.53
C ASP A 369 4.29 15.23 0.94
N ASP A 370 3.28 15.07 1.80
CA ASP A 370 3.33 15.18 3.24
C ASP A 370 3.24 13.79 3.90
N PRO A 371 4.21 13.38 4.74
CA PRO A 371 4.22 12.06 5.35
C PRO A 371 3.00 11.78 6.23
N GLU A 372 2.46 12.78 6.94
CA GLU A 372 1.26 12.62 7.78
C GLU A 372 0.02 12.30 6.93
N THR A 373 -0.12 12.95 5.78
CA THR A 373 -1.17 12.67 4.80
C THR A 373 -1.13 11.23 4.32
N LEU A 374 0.06 10.71 3.98
CA LEU A 374 0.24 9.32 3.55
C LEU A 374 0.05 8.34 4.71
N ARG A 375 0.50 8.69 5.92
CA ARG A 375 0.27 7.90 7.13
C ARG A 375 -1.23 7.69 7.35
N LEU A 376 -2.02 8.77 7.33
CA LEU A 376 -3.47 8.71 7.48
C LEU A 376 -4.14 7.87 6.38
N LEU A 377 -3.71 8.05 5.12
CA LEU A 377 -4.21 7.29 3.99
C LEU A 377 -3.98 5.79 4.17
N PHE A 378 -2.73 5.39 4.42
CA PHE A 378 -2.35 3.98 4.49
C PHE A 378 -2.87 3.30 5.74
N SER A 379 -2.89 3.97 6.89
CA SER A 379 -3.52 3.42 8.10
C SER A 379 -4.99 3.08 7.86
N ARG A 380 -5.76 3.99 7.25
CA ARG A 380 -7.21 3.76 6.97
C ARG A 380 -7.44 2.65 5.96
N LEU A 381 -6.65 2.61 4.87
CA LEU A 381 -6.78 1.57 3.84
C LEU A 381 -6.32 0.20 4.34
N LYS A 382 -5.24 0.14 5.14
CA LYS A 382 -4.80 -1.11 5.76
C LYS A 382 -5.85 -1.62 6.74
N ALA A 383 -6.43 -0.73 7.54
CA ALA A 383 -7.57 -1.03 8.41
C ALA A 383 -8.86 -1.41 7.66
N SER A 384 -8.94 -1.25 6.33
CA SER A 384 -10.06 -1.80 5.53
C SER A 384 -9.69 -3.00 4.67
N GLY A 385 -8.43 -3.42 4.69
CA GLY A 385 -7.96 -4.74 4.24
C GLY A 385 -6.90 -4.65 3.16
N ALA A 386 -6.69 -3.45 2.64
CA ALA A 386 -5.82 -3.23 1.51
C ALA A 386 -4.37 -3.57 1.84
N GLY A 387 -3.68 -4.21 0.90
CA GLY A 387 -2.23 -4.29 0.89
C GLY A 387 -1.65 -2.99 0.35
N ILE A 388 -0.83 -2.29 1.14
CA ILE A 388 -0.16 -1.07 0.69
C ILE A 388 1.07 -1.50 -0.12
N HIS A 389 1.09 -1.20 -1.42
CA HIS A 389 2.06 -1.80 -2.34
C HIS A 389 3.20 -0.85 -2.73
N TYR A 390 2.91 0.22 -3.46
CA TYR A 390 3.92 1.12 -4.00
C TYR A 390 3.59 2.58 -3.72
N ILE A 391 4.61 3.35 -3.34
CA ILE A 391 4.68 4.76 -3.72
C ILE A 391 5.48 4.85 -5.02
N PHE A 392 4.90 5.48 -6.04
CA PHE A 392 5.63 5.79 -7.27
C PHE A 392 6.20 7.20 -7.17
N MET A 393 7.53 7.31 -7.14
CA MET A 393 8.23 8.59 -7.10
C MET A 393 9.38 8.63 -8.11
N PRO A 394 9.72 9.81 -8.65
CA PRO A 394 8.88 11.01 -8.62
C PRO A 394 7.61 10.77 -9.46
N CYS A 395 6.66 11.70 -9.44
CA CYS A 395 5.54 11.66 -10.39
C CYS A 395 6.10 11.56 -11.82
N HIS A 396 5.53 10.67 -12.63
CA HIS A 396 6.04 10.42 -13.98
C HIS A 396 6.06 11.73 -14.78
N PRO A 397 7.16 12.05 -15.48
CA PRO A 397 7.34 13.31 -16.21
C PRO A 397 6.51 13.39 -17.50
N ILE A 398 5.18 13.38 -17.40
CA ILE A 398 4.33 13.65 -18.57
C ILE A 398 4.13 15.16 -18.75
N GLN A 399 3.96 15.61 -19.99
CA GLN A 399 3.72 17.03 -20.28
C GLN A 399 2.54 17.59 -19.48
N GLY A 400 2.71 18.81 -18.98
CA GLY A 400 1.73 19.46 -18.11
C GLY A 400 1.68 18.92 -16.68
N ASN A 401 2.62 18.08 -16.26
CA ASN A 401 2.68 17.58 -14.87
C ASN A 401 3.87 18.13 -14.07
N GLN A 402 4.56 19.16 -14.57
CA GLN A 402 5.70 19.76 -13.89
C GLN A 402 5.37 20.12 -12.43
N SER A 403 4.18 20.68 -12.17
CA SER A 403 3.71 21.02 -10.82
C SER A 403 3.39 19.83 -9.90
N TYR A 404 3.34 18.59 -10.42
CA TYR A 404 3.19 17.38 -9.59
C TYR A 404 4.52 16.72 -9.24
N ARG A 405 5.62 17.11 -9.90
CA ARG A 405 6.91 16.45 -9.71
C ARG A 405 7.52 16.90 -8.37
N THR A 406 7.92 15.93 -7.58
CA THR A 406 8.84 16.11 -6.45
C THR A 406 10.25 15.68 -6.89
N ASP A 407 11.27 16.07 -6.14
CA ASP A 407 12.60 15.44 -6.29
C ASP A 407 12.63 14.04 -5.64
N ILE A 408 13.74 13.33 -5.84
CA ILE A 408 13.96 12.00 -5.25
C ILE A 408 14.07 12.10 -3.72
N GLN A 409 14.81 13.10 -3.23
CA GLN A 409 15.04 13.36 -1.81
C GLN A 409 13.73 13.43 -1.01
N THR A 410 12.75 14.21 -1.48
CA THR A 410 11.43 14.36 -0.86
C THR A 410 10.77 13.01 -0.60
N GLY A 411 10.83 12.12 -1.59
CA GLY A 411 10.21 10.81 -1.48
C GLY A 411 10.99 9.83 -0.60
N LEU A 412 12.33 9.93 -0.54
CA LEU A 412 13.15 9.17 0.39
C LEU A 412 12.95 9.64 1.84
N ASP A 413 12.88 10.96 2.08
CA ASP A 413 12.60 11.52 3.41
C ASP A 413 11.20 11.18 3.88
N THR A 414 10.23 11.17 2.96
CA THR A 414 8.89 10.66 3.23
C THR A 414 8.95 9.20 3.71
N ALA A 415 9.74 8.35 3.07
CA ALA A 415 9.89 6.95 3.48
C ALA A 415 10.48 6.80 4.89
N LYS A 416 11.49 7.60 5.25
CA LYS A 416 12.09 7.62 6.59
C LYS A 416 11.06 7.94 7.67
N GLN A 417 10.26 8.98 7.45
CA GLN A 417 9.21 9.38 8.40
C GLN A 417 8.08 8.35 8.48
N LEU A 418 7.65 7.80 7.34
CA LEU A 418 6.62 6.76 7.30
C LEU A 418 7.04 5.51 8.07
N ARG A 419 8.31 5.08 7.95
CA ARG A 419 8.83 3.90 8.67
C ARG A 419 8.69 4.04 10.18
N ALA A 420 8.88 5.24 10.73
CA ALA A 420 8.76 5.48 12.17
C ALA A 420 7.32 5.52 12.70
N CYS A 421 6.33 5.80 11.85
CA CYS A 421 4.97 6.08 12.32
C CYS A 421 3.88 5.13 11.77
N LEU A 422 4.17 4.33 10.74
CA LEU A 422 3.26 3.33 10.22
C LEU A 422 3.45 1.96 10.85
N SER A 423 2.38 1.17 10.89
CA SER A 423 2.54 -0.28 10.99
C SER A 423 3.41 -0.77 9.84
N ASP A 424 4.33 -1.66 10.15
CA ASP A 424 5.21 -2.28 9.18
C ASP A 424 4.45 -2.97 8.01
N ARG A 425 3.23 -3.49 8.26
CA ARG A 425 2.36 -4.09 7.21
C ARG A 425 1.65 -3.04 6.35
N ALA A 426 1.75 -1.77 6.72
CA ALA A 426 1.28 -0.63 5.94
C ALA A 426 2.41 0.12 5.23
N MET A 427 3.69 -0.24 5.47
CA MET A 427 4.82 0.42 4.81
C MET A 427 4.85 0.08 3.31
N PRO A 428 4.76 1.05 2.39
CA PRO A 428 4.88 0.82 0.95
C PRO A 428 6.32 0.51 0.54
N LYS A 429 6.48 -0.03 -0.68
CA LYS A 429 7.76 -0.03 -1.38
C LYS A 429 7.93 1.30 -2.12
N ILE A 430 9.13 1.86 -2.04
CA ILE A 430 9.46 3.13 -2.67
C ILE A 430 10.05 2.85 -4.04
N CYS A 431 9.31 3.21 -5.10
CA CYS A 431 9.54 2.68 -6.43
C CYS A 431 9.54 3.77 -7.49
N THR A 432 10.42 3.63 -8.48
CA THR A 432 10.37 4.42 -9.71
C THR A 432 10.03 3.51 -10.89
N ALA A 433 9.01 3.90 -11.66
CA ALA A 433 8.77 3.30 -12.96
C ALA A 433 9.67 4.00 -14.00
N THR A 434 10.61 3.26 -14.58
CA THR A 434 11.48 3.73 -15.66
C THR A 434 11.01 3.17 -17.00
N ARG A 435 11.63 3.60 -18.11
CA ARG A 435 11.30 3.11 -19.44
C ARG A 435 11.56 1.61 -19.61
N ILE A 436 12.57 1.07 -18.93
CA ILE A 436 12.92 -0.35 -19.10
C ILE A 436 12.32 -1.24 -18.01
N GLY A 437 11.82 -0.64 -16.93
CA GLY A 437 11.26 -1.40 -15.83
C GLY A 437 11.22 -0.59 -14.56
N LYS A 438 10.65 -1.19 -13.53
CA LYS A 438 10.58 -0.57 -12.21
C LYS A 438 11.84 -0.89 -11.41
N ILE A 439 12.30 0.07 -10.63
CA ILE A 439 13.32 -0.13 -9.59
C ILE A 439 12.71 0.09 -8.21
N ASP A 440 13.29 -0.52 -7.19
CA ASP A 440 13.00 -0.22 -5.79
C ASP A 440 14.23 0.45 -5.19
N TRP A 441 14.05 1.65 -4.64
CA TRP A 441 15.16 2.50 -4.20
C TRP A 441 15.98 1.83 -3.11
N HIS A 442 17.31 1.94 -3.24
CA HIS A 442 18.32 1.42 -2.29
C HIS A 442 18.22 -0.09 -2.02
N SER A 443 17.62 -0.84 -2.95
CA SER A 443 17.70 -2.31 -2.99
C SER A 443 18.06 -2.82 -4.39
N SER A 444 17.36 -2.34 -5.43
CA SER A 444 17.57 -2.79 -6.82
C SER A 444 17.87 -1.64 -7.79
N GLY A 445 17.97 -0.41 -7.31
CA GLY A 445 18.36 0.76 -8.09
C GLY A 445 18.62 2.00 -7.24
N TRP A 446 19.38 2.94 -7.81
CA TRP A 446 19.82 4.18 -7.17
C TRP A 446 20.18 5.24 -8.21
N ALA A 447 20.39 6.48 -7.79
CA ALA A 447 20.86 7.56 -8.66
C ALA A 447 22.37 7.45 -8.85
N VAL A 448 22.83 7.47 -10.11
CA VAL A 448 24.25 7.32 -10.47
C VAL A 448 24.91 8.68 -10.54
N GLU A 449 24.41 9.54 -11.43
CA GLU A 449 24.94 10.89 -11.70
C GLU A 449 23.87 11.74 -12.40
N PRO A 450 23.99 13.09 -12.37
CA PRO A 450 23.15 13.96 -13.20
C PRO A 450 23.44 13.75 -14.68
N ASP A 451 22.47 14.06 -15.55
CA ASP A 451 22.72 14.16 -16.98
C ASP A 451 23.41 15.48 -17.36
N GLU A 452 23.93 15.55 -18.58
CA GLU A 452 24.63 16.74 -19.10
C GLU A 452 23.77 18.01 -19.09
N THR A 453 22.44 17.86 -19.11
CA THR A 453 21.50 18.98 -19.15
C THR A 453 21.09 19.49 -17.76
N GLY A 454 21.37 18.71 -16.71
CA GLY A 454 20.88 18.93 -15.35
C GLY A 454 19.36 18.75 -15.17
N LYS A 455 18.63 18.35 -16.22
CA LYS A 455 17.17 18.12 -16.19
C LYS A 455 16.81 16.66 -15.95
N ARG A 456 17.77 15.75 -16.05
CA ARG A 456 17.58 14.31 -15.86
C ARG A 456 18.66 13.76 -14.94
N ILE A 457 18.40 12.57 -14.44
CA ILE A 457 19.33 11.77 -13.66
C ILE A 457 19.50 10.41 -14.30
N TRP A 458 20.71 9.87 -14.28
CA TRP A 458 20.97 8.48 -14.61
C TRP A 458 20.61 7.61 -13.40
N ILE A 459 19.75 6.62 -13.63
CA ILE A 459 19.32 5.68 -12.59
C ILE A 459 19.87 4.30 -12.93
N ARG A 460 20.51 3.67 -11.95
CA ARG A 460 20.92 2.28 -12.05
C ARG A 460 19.70 1.37 -11.98
N THR A 461 19.63 0.38 -12.87
CA THR A 461 18.54 -0.62 -12.87
C THR A 461 19.08 -2.04 -12.69
N PRO A 462 18.25 -3.01 -12.27
CA PRO A 462 18.68 -4.38 -12.15
C PRO A 462 18.68 -5.10 -13.49
N PHE A 463 18.26 -4.49 -14.60
CA PHE A 463 18.03 -5.19 -15.87
C PHE A 463 19.30 -5.27 -16.72
N THR A 464 19.36 -6.26 -17.61
CA THR A 464 20.49 -6.51 -18.51
C THR A 464 19.99 -6.73 -19.94
N ARG A 465 20.85 -6.52 -20.94
CA ARG A 465 20.49 -6.85 -22.34
C ARG A 465 20.12 -8.32 -22.51
N LYS A 466 20.85 -9.22 -21.84
CA LYS A 466 20.57 -10.67 -21.84
C LYS A 466 19.18 -11.00 -21.29
N TYR A 467 18.71 -10.25 -20.28
CA TYR A 467 17.37 -10.42 -19.75
C TYR A 467 16.30 -10.11 -20.80
N TYR A 468 16.37 -8.96 -21.48
CA TYR A 468 15.36 -8.63 -22.49
C TYR A 468 15.42 -9.53 -23.71
N ALA A 469 16.62 -9.85 -24.18
CA ALA A 469 16.83 -10.74 -25.33
C ALA A 469 16.21 -12.13 -25.15
N SER A 470 15.86 -12.54 -23.92
CA SER A 470 15.19 -13.82 -23.66
C SER A 470 13.68 -13.81 -23.94
N PHE A 471 13.04 -12.66 -24.15
CA PHE A 471 11.59 -12.58 -24.37
C PHE A 471 11.11 -11.46 -25.31
N VAL A 472 11.94 -10.48 -25.62
CA VAL A 472 11.64 -9.41 -26.59
C VAL A 472 12.90 -9.00 -27.35
N HIS A 473 12.72 -8.49 -28.57
CA HIS A 473 13.79 -7.76 -29.26
C HIS A 473 13.97 -6.41 -28.56
N PHE A 474 15.16 -6.16 -28.03
CA PHE A 474 15.48 -4.94 -27.28
C PHE A 474 16.54 -4.15 -28.03
N GLU A 475 16.14 -3.02 -28.61
CA GLU A 475 17.04 -2.11 -29.31
C GLU A 475 17.63 -1.07 -28.35
N PRO A 476 18.84 -0.56 -28.61
CA PRO A 476 19.41 0.51 -27.81
C PRO A 476 18.54 1.78 -27.89
N GLU A 477 17.88 2.14 -26.80
CA GLU A 477 17.20 3.43 -26.70
C GLU A 477 18.20 4.54 -26.35
N PRO A 478 18.04 5.79 -26.87
CA PRO A 478 18.94 6.92 -26.54
C PRO A 478 19.04 7.26 -25.05
N HIS A 479 18.12 6.75 -24.24
CA HIS A 479 18.00 7.03 -22.81
C HIS A 479 18.41 5.83 -21.95
N VAL A 480 19.08 4.84 -22.54
CA VAL A 480 19.57 3.63 -21.87
C VAL A 480 21.03 3.41 -22.26
N ARG A 481 21.91 3.12 -21.28
CA ARG A 481 23.33 2.83 -21.52
C ARG A 481 23.78 1.60 -20.75
N ASP A 482 24.78 0.91 -21.29
CA ASP A 482 25.50 -0.13 -20.57
C ASP A 482 26.42 0.51 -19.51
N ASN A 483 26.60 -0.19 -18.39
CA ASN A 483 27.52 0.21 -17.34
C ASN A 483 28.53 -0.92 -17.04
N PRO A 484 29.62 -0.64 -16.31
CA PRO A 484 30.67 -1.64 -16.04
C PRO A 484 30.18 -2.90 -15.31
N GLU A 485 29.08 -2.83 -14.55
CA GLU A 485 28.52 -3.99 -13.82
C GLU A 485 27.70 -4.94 -14.72
N GLY A 486 27.57 -4.64 -16.00
CA GLY A 486 26.82 -5.46 -16.95
C GLY A 486 25.28 -5.32 -16.82
N THR A 487 24.83 -4.34 -16.03
CA THR A 487 23.44 -3.90 -15.97
C THR A 487 23.23 -2.66 -16.85
N LEU A 488 22.02 -2.11 -16.83
CA LEU A 488 21.66 -0.94 -17.61
C LEU A 488 21.36 0.26 -16.70
N ASP A 489 21.87 1.42 -17.09
CA ASP A 489 21.41 2.71 -16.56
C ASP A 489 20.33 3.28 -17.48
N VAL A 490 19.36 3.99 -16.90
CA VAL A 490 18.28 4.66 -17.64
C VAL A 490 18.16 6.12 -17.21
N GLN A 491 17.96 7.02 -18.17
CA GLN A 491 17.67 8.41 -17.84
C GLN A 491 16.25 8.57 -17.32
N LEU A 492 16.11 9.26 -16.20
CA LEU A 492 14.83 9.71 -15.65
C LEU A 492 14.79 11.24 -15.63
N PHE A 493 13.71 11.82 -16.15
CA PHE A 493 13.47 13.26 -16.02
C PHE A 493 13.11 13.60 -14.57
N GLY A 494 13.89 14.47 -13.95
CA GLY A 494 13.76 14.78 -12.53
C GLY A 494 15.07 15.26 -11.93
N GLN A 495 15.01 15.64 -10.66
CA GLN A 495 16.16 16.09 -9.87
C GLN A 495 16.33 15.19 -8.67
N ALA A 496 17.58 15.00 -8.24
CA ALA A 496 17.87 14.24 -7.03
C ALA A 496 17.40 14.99 -5.77
N GLY A 497 17.55 16.31 -5.72
CA GLY A 497 17.27 17.15 -4.54
C GLY A 497 18.51 17.33 -3.65
N ASP A 498 19.22 16.23 -3.39
CA ASP A 498 20.54 16.23 -2.72
C ASP A 498 21.60 15.59 -3.64
N THR A 499 22.74 16.26 -3.80
CA THR A 499 23.90 15.73 -4.55
C THR A 499 24.51 14.49 -3.89
N GLY A 500 24.31 14.30 -2.58
CA GLY A 500 24.75 13.11 -1.84
C GLY A 500 24.01 11.83 -2.22
N LEU A 501 22.92 11.90 -2.98
CA LEU A 501 22.20 10.73 -3.49
C LEU A 501 22.87 10.08 -4.71
N PHE A 502 23.84 10.76 -5.35
CA PHE A 502 24.58 10.21 -6.48
C PHE A 502 25.65 9.26 -5.98
N LEU A 503 25.37 7.96 -6.03
CA LEU A 503 26.28 6.93 -5.52
C LEU A 503 27.30 6.46 -6.57
N GLY A 504 27.12 6.84 -7.84
CA GLY A 504 27.98 6.42 -8.93
C GLY A 504 27.90 4.91 -9.21
N ASN A 505 29.00 4.36 -9.74
CA ASN A 505 29.13 2.94 -10.02
C ASN A 505 29.59 2.18 -8.78
N ARG A 506 29.02 0.99 -8.54
CA ARG A 506 29.56 0.07 -7.55
C ARG A 506 30.89 -0.49 -8.08
N PRO A 507 31.92 -0.63 -7.24
CA PRO A 507 33.16 -1.29 -7.62
C PRO A 507 32.91 -2.69 -8.17
N GLN A 508 33.75 -3.12 -9.11
CA GLN A 508 33.79 -4.54 -9.51
C GLN A 508 34.09 -5.40 -8.28
N PRO A 509 33.44 -6.56 -8.10
CA PRO A 509 33.75 -7.47 -7.01
C PRO A 509 35.25 -7.79 -7.02
N VAL A 510 35.96 -7.42 -5.96
CA VAL A 510 37.37 -7.79 -5.79
C VAL A 510 37.35 -9.22 -5.28
N ASN A 511 37.52 -10.22 -6.17
CA ASN A 511 37.55 -11.66 -5.86
C ASN A 511 36.95 -11.97 -4.49
N ASP A 512 35.61 -11.98 -4.40
CA ASP A 512 34.93 -12.24 -3.14
C ASP A 512 35.51 -13.52 -2.53
N ALA A 513 35.68 -13.51 -1.20
CA ALA A 513 36.08 -14.70 -0.45
C ALA A 513 35.27 -15.92 -0.92
N GLU A 514 35.87 -17.12 -0.93
CA GLU A 514 35.16 -18.32 -1.37
C GLU A 514 33.79 -18.40 -0.67
N PRO A 515 32.70 -18.58 -1.43
CA PRO A 515 31.37 -18.60 -0.84
C PRO A 515 31.30 -19.67 0.25
N ALA A 516 30.59 -19.37 1.33
CA ALA A 516 30.45 -20.28 2.45
C ALA A 516 30.02 -21.69 1.95
N PRO A 517 30.62 -22.77 2.49
CA PRO A 517 30.24 -24.11 2.10
C PRO A 517 28.72 -24.32 2.23
N GLN A 518 28.07 -24.64 1.11
CA GLN A 518 26.63 -24.86 1.06
C GLN A 518 26.25 -26.05 1.93
N ILE A 519 25.29 -25.85 2.83
CA ILE A 519 24.82 -26.93 3.70
C ILE A 519 23.84 -27.82 2.95
N SER A 520 24.00 -29.14 3.12
CA SER A 520 23.05 -30.15 2.64
C SER A 520 21.68 -29.99 3.32
N ILE A 521 20.63 -30.05 2.50
CA ILE A 521 19.23 -29.86 2.88
C ILE A 521 18.77 -30.86 3.96
N ASN A 522 19.35 -32.06 3.97
CA ASN A 522 18.94 -33.14 4.86
C ASN A 522 19.37 -32.92 6.32
N ASP A 523 20.29 -32.00 6.58
CA ASP A 523 20.89 -31.89 7.91
C ASP A 523 20.08 -31.02 8.89
N LYS A 524 19.31 -30.02 8.44
CA LYS A 524 18.40 -29.24 9.33
C LYS A 524 17.24 -28.55 8.59
N PRO A 525 16.08 -29.20 8.41
CA PRO A 525 14.80 -28.51 8.16
C PRO A 525 14.30 -27.67 9.37
N VAL A 526 15.17 -27.40 10.36
CA VAL A 526 14.83 -27.02 11.75
C VAL A 526 15.51 -25.72 12.21
N LEU A 527 16.36 -25.08 11.39
CA LEU A 527 17.14 -23.88 11.80
C LEU A 527 16.28 -22.78 12.45
N LEU A 528 15.06 -22.53 11.98
CA LEU A 528 14.16 -21.51 12.56
C LEU A 528 13.12 -22.05 13.53
N CYS A 529 12.94 -23.36 13.61
CA CYS A 529 11.83 -23.97 14.35
C CYS A 529 12.06 -24.02 15.86
N ASN A 530 13.31 -23.84 16.30
CA ASN A 530 13.75 -23.91 17.70
C ASN A 530 14.56 -22.68 18.14
N GLU A 531 14.77 -21.71 17.25
CA GLU A 531 15.61 -20.54 17.53
C GLU A 531 14.76 -19.31 17.82
N ASP A 532 15.21 -18.49 18.78
CA ASP A 532 14.52 -17.27 19.16
C ASP A 532 14.73 -16.20 18.07
N ILE A 533 13.67 -15.93 17.32
CA ILE A 533 13.58 -14.87 16.32
C ILE A 533 12.89 -13.61 16.88
N SER A 534 12.66 -13.56 18.20
CA SER A 534 12.03 -12.42 18.85
C SER A 534 13.01 -11.27 18.99
N MET A 535 12.51 -10.07 18.69
CA MET A 535 13.28 -8.85 18.86
C MET A 535 13.26 -8.39 20.32
N PRO A 536 14.31 -7.68 20.79
CA PRO A 536 14.24 -6.96 22.05
C PRO A 536 13.17 -5.85 21.98
N SER A 537 12.68 -5.45 23.17
CA SER A 537 11.81 -4.29 23.28
C SER A 537 12.62 -3.01 23.12
N VAL A 538 12.11 -2.05 22.34
CA VAL A 538 12.76 -0.74 22.14
C VAL A 538 12.76 0.07 23.43
N VAL A 539 11.67 -0.02 24.21
CA VAL A 539 11.52 0.64 25.51
C VAL A 539 11.06 -0.34 26.57
N SER A 540 11.29 -0.03 27.85
CA SER A 540 10.74 -0.84 28.93
C SER A 540 9.22 -0.67 29.00
N THR A 541 8.48 -1.77 29.05
CA THR A 541 7.01 -1.73 29.16
C THR A 541 6.54 -1.85 30.61
N GLY A 542 7.41 -2.28 31.54
CA GLY A 542 7.04 -2.64 32.90
C GLY A 542 6.12 -3.86 33.02
N VAL A 543 5.71 -4.48 31.90
CA VAL A 543 4.78 -5.61 31.86
C VAL A 543 5.47 -6.84 31.31
N LYS A 544 5.55 -7.89 32.12
CA LYS A 544 6.14 -9.18 31.71
C LYS A 544 5.39 -9.76 30.51
N GLY A 545 6.12 -10.15 29.47
CA GLY A 545 5.56 -10.72 28.25
C GLY A 545 5.06 -9.68 27.23
N VAL A 546 5.27 -8.39 27.48
CA VAL A 546 4.92 -7.31 26.55
C VAL A 546 6.19 -6.62 26.07
N LYS A 547 6.44 -6.64 24.76
CA LYS A 547 7.56 -5.94 24.13
C LYS A 547 7.05 -4.83 23.21
N ARG A 548 7.55 -3.61 23.36
CA ARG A 548 7.26 -2.49 22.47
C ARG A 548 8.29 -2.48 21.34
N LEU A 549 7.92 -3.03 20.19
CA LEU A 549 8.83 -3.19 19.04
C LEU A 549 8.91 -1.96 18.13
N HIS A 550 7.85 -1.13 18.16
CA HIS A 550 7.70 0.05 17.31
C HIS A 550 6.61 0.95 17.90
N GLN A 551 6.52 2.21 17.50
CA GLN A 551 5.44 3.11 17.94
C GLN A 551 4.05 2.54 17.69
N THR A 552 3.86 1.75 16.64
CA THR A 552 2.54 1.17 16.31
C THR A 552 2.39 -0.29 16.71
N ARG A 553 3.48 -0.96 17.13
CA ARG A 553 3.53 -2.41 17.26
C ARG A 553 3.98 -2.88 18.64
N VAL A 554 3.23 -3.82 19.19
CA VAL A 554 3.55 -4.54 20.43
C VAL A 554 3.59 -6.04 20.15
N GLU A 555 4.55 -6.74 20.72
CA GLU A 555 4.58 -8.21 20.76
C GLU A 555 4.14 -8.71 22.14
N LEU A 556 3.22 -9.67 22.14
CA LEU A 556 2.65 -10.32 23.32
C LEU A 556 3.04 -11.80 23.33
N ALA A 557 3.78 -12.22 24.36
CA ALA A 557 4.14 -13.62 24.58
C ALA A 557 2.99 -14.38 25.24
N LEU A 558 2.28 -15.21 24.49
CA LEU A 558 1.05 -15.90 24.88
C LEU A 558 1.24 -16.79 26.12
N ASP A 559 2.37 -17.47 26.24
CA ASP A 559 2.74 -18.34 27.37
C ASP A 559 2.84 -17.57 28.71
N LEU A 560 2.94 -16.24 28.65
CA LEU A 560 2.98 -15.37 29.83
C LEU A 560 1.61 -14.69 30.10
N MET A 561 0.60 -14.94 29.26
CA MET A 561 -0.75 -14.36 29.35
C MET A 561 -1.69 -15.16 30.28
N SER A 562 -1.22 -15.49 31.49
CA SER A 562 -2.13 -15.86 32.58
C SER A 562 -3.14 -14.71 32.85
N ARG A 563 -4.28 -14.96 33.51
CA ARG A 563 -5.31 -13.92 33.74
C ARG A 563 -4.74 -12.57 34.20
N GLY A 564 -3.84 -12.56 35.19
CA GLY A 564 -3.22 -11.32 35.69
C GLY A 564 -2.16 -10.71 34.76
N GLY A 565 -1.57 -11.48 33.84
CA GLY A 565 -0.70 -10.99 32.78
C GLY A 565 -1.49 -10.33 31.65
N MET A 566 -2.60 -10.96 31.24
CA MET A 566 -3.50 -10.47 30.20
C MET A 566 -4.08 -9.10 30.55
N ASP A 567 -4.61 -8.92 31.76
CA ASP A 567 -5.18 -7.64 32.20
C ASP A 567 -4.15 -6.49 32.12
N LYS A 568 -2.89 -6.75 32.51
CA LYS A 568 -1.80 -5.76 32.42
C LYS A 568 -1.41 -5.47 30.98
N ALA A 569 -1.37 -6.49 30.11
CA ALA A 569 -1.07 -6.32 28.70
C ALA A 569 -2.15 -5.50 27.98
N MET A 570 -3.43 -5.74 28.29
CA MET A 570 -4.54 -4.94 27.76
C MET A 570 -4.46 -3.51 28.29
N GLY A 571 -4.23 -3.32 29.59
CA GLY A 571 -4.05 -1.98 30.17
C GLY A 571 -2.93 -1.17 29.51
N TYR A 572 -1.78 -1.80 29.25
CA TYR A 572 -0.68 -1.16 28.51
C TYR A 572 -1.09 -0.80 27.07
N THR A 573 -1.81 -1.70 26.39
CA THR A 573 -2.25 -1.52 25.00
C THR A 573 -3.32 -0.43 24.87
N GLU A 574 -4.26 -0.36 25.81
CA GLU A 574 -5.35 0.62 25.84
C GLU A 574 -4.85 2.05 26.09
N GLN A 575 -3.80 2.21 26.89
CA GLN A 575 -3.28 3.52 27.28
C GLN A 575 -2.64 4.30 26.13
N ASP A 576 -2.12 3.62 25.10
CA ASP A 576 -1.46 4.24 23.96
C ASP A 576 -2.20 3.96 22.65
N ILE A 577 -2.97 4.95 22.21
CA ILE A 577 -3.78 4.89 20.98
C ILE A 577 -2.96 4.68 19.70
N ARG A 578 -1.63 4.83 19.76
CA ARG A 578 -0.75 4.60 18.62
C ARG A 578 -0.57 3.10 18.34
N ILE A 579 -0.83 2.22 19.31
CA ILE A 579 -0.67 0.76 19.17
C ILE A 579 -1.80 0.19 18.31
N THR A 580 -1.57 0.07 17.01
CA THR A 580 -2.58 -0.43 16.06
C THR A 580 -2.38 -1.88 15.64
N ASP A 581 -1.26 -2.48 16.01
CA ASP A 581 -0.72 -3.72 15.45
C ASP A 581 -0.11 -4.59 16.55
N ILE A 582 -0.65 -5.80 16.73
CA ILE A 582 -0.21 -6.73 17.78
C ILE A 582 0.39 -7.97 17.13
N VAL A 583 1.56 -8.40 17.59
CA VAL A 583 2.13 -9.70 17.26
C VAL A 583 1.96 -10.62 18.45
N ILE A 584 1.30 -11.76 18.26
CA ILE A 584 1.19 -12.81 19.26
C ILE A 584 2.26 -13.85 18.95
N SER A 585 3.13 -14.09 19.92
CA SER A 585 4.22 -15.07 19.87
C SER A 585 4.21 -15.90 21.15
N GLY A 586 5.17 -16.82 21.32
CA GLY A 586 5.36 -17.55 22.56
C GLY A 586 6.51 -18.53 22.47
N SER A 587 6.91 -19.11 23.61
CA SER A 587 7.90 -20.20 23.63
C SER A 587 7.38 -21.47 22.95
N LEU A 588 6.06 -21.66 22.99
CA LEU A 588 5.32 -22.62 22.18
C LEU A 588 4.53 -21.87 21.12
N ASP A 589 4.22 -22.57 20.03
CA ASP A 589 3.40 -22.01 18.97
C ASP A 589 2.02 -21.59 19.51
N PRO A 590 1.57 -20.34 19.27
CA PRO A 590 0.28 -19.84 19.75
C PRO A 590 -0.92 -20.73 19.38
N LEU A 591 -0.85 -21.42 18.24
CA LEU A 591 -1.94 -22.29 17.79
C LEU A 591 -2.07 -23.57 18.65
N LEU A 592 -1.08 -23.90 19.48
CA LEU A 592 -1.20 -25.04 20.41
C LEU A 592 -2.03 -24.72 21.65
N ASP A 593 -2.21 -23.44 21.99
CA ASP A 593 -3.03 -22.97 23.12
C ASP A 593 -4.18 -22.09 22.61
N MET A 594 -5.11 -22.74 21.91
CA MET A 594 -6.27 -22.05 21.30
C MET A 594 -7.16 -21.37 22.34
N ASP A 595 -7.31 -21.92 23.55
CA ASP A 595 -8.19 -21.34 24.58
C ASP A 595 -7.67 -19.98 25.05
N THR A 596 -6.37 -19.90 25.39
CA THR A 596 -5.74 -18.62 25.78
C THR A 596 -5.67 -17.67 24.59
N LEU A 597 -5.37 -18.17 23.38
CA LEU A 597 -5.31 -17.36 22.17
C LEU A 597 -6.65 -16.68 21.88
N ILE A 598 -7.76 -17.42 21.87
CA ILE A 598 -9.08 -16.87 21.60
C ILE A 598 -9.49 -15.86 22.70
N ALA A 599 -9.22 -16.16 23.97
CA ALA A 599 -9.49 -15.22 25.07
C ALA A 599 -8.71 -13.89 24.92
N LEU A 600 -7.45 -13.97 24.48
CA LEU A 600 -6.65 -12.78 24.18
C LEU A 600 -7.18 -12.01 22.97
N LEU A 601 -7.55 -12.70 21.89
CA LEU A 601 -8.14 -12.06 20.70
C LEU A 601 -9.45 -11.35 21.01
N ASP A 602 -10.32 -11.94 21.84
CA ASP A 602 -11.57 -11.31 22.26
C ASP A 602 -11.32 -10.07 23.14
N SER A 603 -10.30 -10.11 24.00
CA SER A 603 -9.89 -8.95 24.81
C SER A 603 -9.35 -7.82 23.94
N LEU A 604 -8.45 -8.14 22.99
CA LEU A 604 -7.88 -7.19 22.04
C LEU A 604 -8.95 -6.56 21.13
N ARG A 605 -9.97 -7.32 20.73
CA ARG A 605 -11.10 -6.80 19.94
C ARG A 605 -11.86 -5.70 20.67
N GLY A 606 -11.82 -5.69 22.01
CA GLY A 606 -12.39 -4.63 22.83
C GLY A 606 -11.66 -3.28 22.75
N ILE A 607 -10.45 -3.25 22.19
CA ILE A 607 -9.59 -2.06 22.11
C ILE A 607 -9.73 -1.40 20.72
N PRO A 608 -10.44 -0.25 20.58
CA PRO A 608 -10.86 0.26 19.27
C PRO A 608 -9.74 0.66 18.31
N HIS A 609 -8.57 1.03 18.83
CA HIS A 609 -7.41 1.42 18.01
C HIS A 609 -6.56 0.22 17.56
N VAL A 610 -6.76 -0.98 18.11
CA VAL A 610 -6.08 -2.20 17.63
C VAL A 610 -6.78 -2.69 16.37
N THR A 611 -6.09 -2.62 15.23
CA THR A 611 -6.69 -2.93 13.92
C THR A 611 -6.17 -4.21 13.27
N LEU A 612 -5.00 -4.66 13.69
CA LEU A 612 -4.31 -5.81 13.15
C LEU A 612 -3.74 -6.65 14.30
N VAL A 613 -3.96 -7.96 14.24
CA VAL A 613 -3.27 -8.94 15.07
C VAL A 613 -2.61 -9.96 14.17
N ARG A 614 -1.35 -10.28 14.45
CA ARG A 614 -0.54 -11.22 13.70
C ARG A 614 -0.17 -12.38 14.60
N ILE A 615 -0.44 -13.60 14.17
CA ILE A 615 -0.10 -14.80 14.93
C ILE A 615 1.18 -15.36 14.31
N ARG A 616 2.27 -15.38 15.10
CA ARG A 616 3.54 -16.00 14.68
C ARG A 616 3.40 -17.52 14.77
N ASP A 617 3.28 -18.16 13.62
CA ASP A 617 3.04 -19.59 13.46
C ASP A 617 4.27 -20.27 12.84
N HIS A 618 4.79 -21.24 13.58
CA HIS A 618 5.86 -22.14 13.21
C HIS A 618 5.33 -23.50 12.76
N LEU A 619 4.12 -23.91 13.18
CA LEU A 619 3.51 -25.19 12.84
C LEU A 619 3.22 -25.31 11.34
N MET A 620 2.77 -24.25 10.68
CA MET A 620 2.50 -24.32 9.24
C MET A 620 3.73 -24.76 8.45
N ILE A 621 4.93 -24.31 8.84
CA ILE A 621 6.18 -24.73 8.18
C ILE A 621 6.68 -26.07 8.73
N ARG A 622 6.64 -26.27 10.05
CA ARG A 622 7.27 -27.42 10.73
C ARG A 622 6.43 -28.71 10.68
N ASP A 623 5.15 -28.63 10.99
CA ASP A 623 4.22 -29.76 11.01
C ASP A 623 2.78 -29.30 10.70
N PRO A 624 2.48 -29.00 9.43
CA PRO A 624 1.19 -28.40 9.02
C PRO A 624 -0.02 -29.27 9.35
N ARG A 625 0.18 -30.58 9.59
CA ARG A 625 -0.89 -31.54 9.90
C ARG A 625 -1.51 -31.30 11.27
N VAL A 626 -0.82 -30.59 12.16
CA VAL A 626 -1.34 -30.21 13.48
C VAL A 626 -2.47 -29.19 13.34
N ILE A 627 -2.37 -28.27 12.37
CA ILE A 627 -3.36 -27.23 12.13
C ILE A 627 -4.65 -27.86 11.57
N LYS A 628 -5.70 -27.85 12.39
CA LYS A 628 -7.01 -28.43 12.04
C LYS A 628 -7.96 -27.36 11.52
N PRO A 629 -8.93 -27.73 10.65
CA PRO A 629 -9.97 -26.82 10.19
C PRO A 629 -10.70 -26.10 11.34
N SER A 630 -10.99 -26.80 12.44
CA SER A 630 -11.64 -26.21 13.62
C SER A 630 -10.87 -25.05 14.25
N MET A 631 -9.53 -25.08 14.18
CA MET A 631 -8.68 -24.00 14.69
C MET A 631 -8.79 -22.78 13.76
N MET A 632 -8.81 -23.01 12.45
CA MET A 632 -8.98 -21.95 11.44
C MET A 632 -10.37 -21.32 11.52
N ASP A 633 -11.41 -22.12 11.77
CA ASP A 633 -12.79 -21.65 11.95
C ASP A 633 -12.92 -20.81 13.24
N ALA A 634 -12.18 -21.17 14.30
CA ALA A 634 -12.12 -20.36 15.52
C ALA A 634 -11.42 -19.01 15.28
N LEU A 635 -10.32 -18.99 14.52
CA LEU A 635 -9.64 -17.75 14.13
C LEU A 635 -10.51 -16.89 13.21
N GLU A 636 -11.20 -17.49 12.25
CA GLU A 636 -12.17 -16.78 11.39
C GLU A 636 -13.26 -16.13 12.24
N SER A 637 -13.82 -16.87 13.20
CA SER A 637 -14.84 -16.36 14.13
C SER A 637 -14.31 -15.24 15.03
N ALA A 638 -13.01 -15.28 15.35
CA ALA A 638 -12.34 -14.26 16.15
C ALA A 638 -11.96 -13.01 15.33
N SER A 639 -11.88 -13.14 14.01
CA SER A 639 -11.69 -12.04 13.08
C SER A 639 -13.04 -11.35 12.84
N ASN A 640 -13.11 -10.04 13.02
CA ASN A 640 -14.30 -9.28 12.66
C ASN A 640 -13.87 -8.00 11.95
N PHE A 641 -13.62 -8.13 10.65
CA PHE A 641 -13.04 -7.06 9.88
C PHE A 641 -14.09 -6.29 9.08
N GLU A 642 -14.73 -5.34 9.76
CA GLU A 642 -15.70 -4.40 9.20
C GLU A 642 -15.17 -2.97 9.23
N VAL A 643 -15.72 -2.09 8.38
CA VAL A 643 -15.31 -0.67 8.31
C VAL A 643 -15.43 0.04 9.66
N ALA A 644 -16.47 -0.29 10.43
CA ALA A 644 -16.74 0.35 11.73
C ALA A 644 -15.83 -0.13 12.85
N SER A 645 -15.46 -1.42 12.79
CA SER A 645 -14.68 -2.13 13.80
C SER A 645 -13.62 -2.95 13.08
N PRO A 646 -12.56 -2.33 12.56
CA PRO A 646 -11.57 -3.04 11.77
C PRO A 646 -10.70 -3.89 12.69
N PHE A 647 -11.01 -5.19 12.87
CA PHE A 647 -10.16 -6.12 13.61
C PHE A 647 -9.76 -7.31 12.72
N ARG A 648 -8.52 -7.28 12.23
CA ARG A 648 -8.01 -8.25 11.25
C ARG A 648 -6.98 -9.20 11.86
N LEU A 649 -7.03 -10.46 11.42
CA LEU A 649 -5.99 -11.45 11.70
C LEU A 649 -5.10 -11.71 10.47
N GLU A 650 -3.81 -11.88 10.70
CA GLU A 650 -2.82 -12.40 9.73
C GLU A 650 -1.96 -13.48 10.39
N ILE A 651 -1.48 -14.44 9.59
CA ILE A 651 -0.52 -15.47 10.02
C ILE A 651 0.87 -15.06 9.53
N GLU A 652 1.81 -14.96 10.46
CA GLU A 652 3.22 -14.72 10.21
C GLU A 652 3.97 -16.06 10.23
N VAL A 653 4.62 -16.42 9.12
CA VAL A 653 5.51 -17.57 9.04
C VAL A 653 6.94 -17.15 8.74
N TRP A 654 7.89 -18.03 9.06
CA TRP A 654 9.32 -17.80 8.82
C TRP A 654 9.93 -18.95 8.01
N VAL A 655 10.66 -18.60 6.95
CA VAL A 655 11.21 -19.55 5.97
C VAL A 655 12.63 -19.17 5.58
N THR A 656 13.46 -20.14 5.21
CA THR A 656 14.81 -19.92 4.67
C THR A 656 14.96 -20.44 3.24
N ARG A 657 14.27 -21.51 2.86
CA ARG A 657 14.38 -22.16 1.55
C ARG A 657 13.02 -22.52 0.95
N SER A 658 12.97 -22.58 -0.38
CA SER A 658 11.78 -22.90 -1.17
C SER A 658 11.16 -24.25 -0.83
N ASN A 659 12.00 -25.26 -0.56
CA ASN A 659 11.58 -26.63 -0.26
C ASN A 659 10.79 -26.79 1.06
N GLN A 660 10.76 -25.78 1.92
CA GLN A 660 9.94 -25.76 3.14
C GLN A 660 8.46 -25.47 2.85
N VAL A 661 8.12 -25.07 1.63
CA VAL A 661 6.76 -24.71 1.23
C VAL A 661 6.32 -25.64 0.10
N GLY A 662 5.31 -26.48 0.34
CA GLY A 662 4.91 -27.52 -0.61
C GLY A 662 3.73 -28.37 -0.17
N GLY A 663 2.70 -28.51 -1.00
CA GLY A 663 1.62 -29.46 -0.73
C GLY A 663 0.72 -28.96 0.41
N GLU A 664 0.95 -29.42 1.65
CA GLU A 664 0.12 -29.05 2.80
C GLU A 664 0.19 -27.55 3.10
N GLN A 665 1.34 -26.90 2.92
CA GLN A 665 1.45 -25.44 3.08
C GLN A 665 0.63 -24.68 2.03
N ASP A 666 0.54 -25.17 0.79
CA ASP A 666 -0.31 -24.56 -0.24
C ASP A 666 -1.78 -24.66 0.15
N ARG A 667 -2.19 -25.83 0.66
CA ARG A 667 -3.56 -26.08 1.14
C ARG A 667 -3.91 -25.15 2.30
N LEU A 668 -3.08 -25.09 3.34
CA LEU A 668 -3.32 -24.23 4.50
C LEU A 668 -3.36 -22.74 4.13
N SER A 669 -2.44 -22.29 3.28
CA SER A 669 -2.44 -20.91 2.78
C SER A 669 -3.73 -20.58 2.01
N ALA A 670 -4.21 -21.50 1.17
CA ALA A 670 -5.49 -21.32 0.49
C ALA A 670 -6.68 -21.30 1.45
N GLU A 671 -6.70 -22.17 2.46
CA GLU A 671 -7.76 -22.26 3.46
C GLU A 671 -7.81 -21.06 4.43
N PHE A 672 -6.66 -20.46 4.78
CA PHE A 672 -6.64 -19.20 5.54
C PHE A 672 -7.18 -18.05 4.69
N ARG A 673 -6.73 -17.95 3.43
CA ARG A 673 -7.16 -16.88 2.52
C ARG A 673 -8.64 -16.95 2.19
N SER A 674 -9.21 -18.15 2.05
CA SER A 674 -10.66 -18.29 1.80
C SER A 674 -11.51 -17.79 2.96
N ARG A 675 -10.94 -17.71 4.17
CA ARG A 675 -11.51 -17.13 5.40
C ARG A 675 -11.11 -15.66 5.63
N GLY A 676 -10.47 -15.03 4.65
CA GLY A 676 -9.99 -13.64 4.75
C GLY A 676 -8.75 -13.44 5.63
N ILE A 677 -8.11 -14.52 6.09
CA ILE A 677 -6.88 -14.47 6.88
C ILE A 677 -5.68 -14.52 5.93
N GLY A 678 -4.87 -13.47 5.94
CA GLY A 678 -3.67 -13.39 5.11
C GLY A 678 -2.52 -14.19 5.72
N VAL A 679 -1.71 -14.84 4.89
CA VAL A 679 -0.45 -15.48 5.30
C VAL A 679 0.71 -14.72 4.67
N TYR A 680 1.70 -14.34 5.46
CA TYR A 680 2.92 -13.72 4.97
C TYR A 680 4.16 -14.37 5.56
N ALA A 681 5.26 -14.30 4.83
CA ALA A 681 6.53 -14.89 5.19
C ALA A 681 7.61 -13.83 5.40
N ASN A 682 8.41 -14.06 6.44
CA ASN A 682 9.69 -13.43 6.70
C ASN A 682 10.82 -14.42 6.42
N CYS A 683 12.00 -13.93 6.05
CA CYS A 683 13.16 -14.75 5.74
C CYS A 683 14.46 -14.12 6.29
N PRO A 684 15.22 -14.77 7.16
CA PRO A 684 16.57 -14.35 7.48
C PRO A 684 17.54 -14.83 6.39
N ILE A 685 18.49 -13.98 5.99
CA ILE A 685 19.61 -14.43 5.15
C ILE A 685 20.68 -15.05 6.04
N ILE A 686 20.99 -16.33 5.80
CA ILE A 686 21.97 -17.11 6.55
C ILE A 686 23.06 -17.60 5.58
N SER A 687 24.31 -17.35 5.96
CA SER A 687 25.50 -17.68 5.16
C SER A 687 25.62 -19.20 4.89
N GLY A 688 25.76 -19.56 3.62
CA GLY A 688 25.78 -20.93 3.11
C GLY A 688 24.40 -21.63 3.08
N VAL A 689 23.30 -20.88 3.29
CA VAL A 689 21.93 -21.42 3.30
C VAL A 689 21.09 -20.78 2.18
N ASN A 690 20.93 -19.47 2.15
CA ASN A 690 20.03 -18.79 1.21
C ASN A 690 20.56 -17.42 0.76
N ASP A 691 21.86 -17.25 0.89
CA ASP A 691 22.68 -16.09 0.58
C ASP A 691 23.08 -15.99 -0.90
N THR A 692 22.30 -16.62 -1.80
CA THR A 692 22.52 -16.54 -3.24
C THR A 692 21.30 -15.98 -3.98
N PRO A 693 21.51 -15.25 -5.09
CA PRO A 693 20.42 -14.74 -5.91
C PRO A 693 19.43 -15.82 -6.37
N ASP A 694 19.93 -16.98 -6.82
CA ASP A 694 19.09 -18.04 -7.37
C ASP A 694 18.19 -18.67 -6.29
N THR A 695 18.74 -18.96 -5.10
CA THR A 695 17.96 -19.50 -3.98
C THR A 695 16.85 -18.53 -3.56
N MET A 696 17.14 -17.23 -3.52
CA MET A 696 16.15 -16.23 -3.12
C MET A 696 15.06 -16.01 -4.19
N VAL A 697 15.43 -16.03 -5.48
CA VAL A 697 14.44 -15.98 -6.58
C VAL A 697 13.52 -17.19 -6.54
N GLU A 698 14.07 -18.38 -6.30
CA GLU A 698 13.29 -19.62 -6.17
C GLU A 698 12.33 -19.55 -4.98
N LEU A 699 12.80 -19.11 -3.81
CA LEU A 699 11.97 -18.92 -2.62
C LEU A 699 10.83 -17.92 -2.88
N ALA A 700 11.15 -16.76 -3.47
CA ALA A 700 10.15 -15.73 -3.77
C ALA A 700 9.06 -16.27 -4.70
N GLY A 701 9.43 -16.96 -5.78
CA GLY A 701 8.49 -17.61 -6.70
C GLY A 701 7.66 -18.70 -6.02
N ARG A 702 8.27 -19.47 -5.11
CA ARG A 702 7.57 -20.54 -4.39
C ARG A 702 6.53 -20.01 -3.41
N LEU A 703 6.86 -18.97 -2.64
CA LEU A 703 5.92 -18.29 -1.75
C LEU A 703 4.76 -17.70 -2.54
N ARG A 704 5.05 -17.05 -3.67
CA ARG A 704 4.03 -16.51 -4.56
C ARG A 704 3.09 -17.60 -5.10
N HIS A 705 3.63 -18.75 -5.47
CA HIS A 705 2.82 -19.90 -5.87
C HIS A 705 1.88 -20.38 -4.76
N ALA A 706 2.39 -20.48 -3.53
CA ALA A 706 1.60 -20.85 -2.35
C ALA A 706 0.58 -19.78 -1.94
N GLY A 707 0.66 -18.58 -2.52
CA GLY A 707 -0.18 -17.46 -2.12
C GLY A 707 0.21 -16.83 -0.79
N ILE A 708 1.46 -17.05 -0.36
CA ILE A 708 2.05 -16.45 0.83
C ILE A 708 2.76 -15.16 0.39
N GLU A 709 2.44 -14.04 1.04
CA GLU A 709 3.09 -12.77 0.73
C GLU A 709 4.54 -12.78 1.21
N PHE A 710 5.51 -12.57 0.32
CA PHE A 710 6.90 -12.41 0.73
C PHE A 710 7.11 -10.99 1.27
N HIS A 711 7.10 -10.85 2.59
CA HIS A 711 7.05 -9.54 3.26
C HIS A 711 8.46 -9.00 3.51
N HIS A 712 9.24 -9.66 4.36
CA HIS A 712 10.59 -9.22 4.75
C HIS A 712 11.68 -10.25 4.46
N VAL A 713 12.84 -9.72 4.11
CA VAL A 713 14.13 -10.41 4.14
C VAL A 713 15.04 -9.69 5.13
N TYR A 714 15.41 -10.33 6.23
CA TYR A 714 16.31 -9.75 7.23
C TYR A 714 17.76 -10.00 6.80
N ALA A 715 18.45 -8.92 6.45
CA ALA A 715 19.85 -8.97 6.04
C ALA A 715 20.78 -9.26 7.21
N ALA A 716 20.46 -8.73 8.40
CA ALA A 716 21.27 -8.89 9.61
C ALA A 716 20.51 -8.55 10.90
N GLY A 717 21.11 -8.91 12.04
CA GLY A 717 20.73 -8.49 13.39
C GLY A 717 19.74 -9.40 14.11
N LEU A 718 19.35 -10.52 13.50
CA LEU A 718 18.59 -11.56 14.19
C LEU A 718 19.52 -12.56 14.89
N PRO A 719 19.15 -13.09 16.07
CA PRO A 719 19.98 -14.06 16.80
C PRO A 719 20.38 -15.29 15.98
N VAL A 720 19.47 -15.80 15.12
CA VAL A 720 19.75 -16.93 14.21
C VAL A 720 20.89 -16.66 13.22
N GLN A 721 21.21 -15.40 12.95
CA GLN A 721 22.28 -15.02 12.02
C GLN A 721 23.64 -14.96 12.71
N ASP A 722 23.68 -14.76 14.03
CA ASP A 722 24.91 -14.45 14.77
C ASP A 722 25.99 -15.51 14.54
N GLN A 723 25.69 -16.80 14.71
CA GLN A 723 26.73 -17.82 14.62
C GLN A 723 27.37 -17.91 13.23
N ARG A 724 26.53 -18.06 12.18
CA ARG A 724 27.01 -18.35 10.82
C ARG A 724 27.46 -17.12 10.06
N ASN A 725 26.74 -16.01 10.21
CA ASN A 725 27.11 -14.79 9.52
C ASN A 725 28.33 -14.14 10.18
N MET A 726 28.63 -14.39 11.46
CA MET A 726 29.93 -13.98 12.01
C MET A 726 31.10 -14.83 11.47
N GLU A 727 30.92 -16.14 11.30
CA GLU A 727 31.95 -17.02 10.72
C GLU A 727 32.20 -16.72 9.24
N SER A 728 31.15 -16.40 8.48
CA SER A 728 31.23 -16.03 7.07
C SER A 728 30.29 -14.87 6.77
N PRO A 729 30.76 -13.62 6.96
CA PRO A 729 29.94 -12.41 6.80
C PRO A 729 29.43 -12.20 5.38
N LEU A 730 28.21 -11.69 5.30
CA LEU A 730 27.58 -11.33 4.03
C LEU A 730 28.10 -9.98 3.56
N SER A 731 28.62 -9.91 2.34
CA SER A 731 28.97 -8.64 1.71
C SER A 731 27.72 -7.84 1.36
N THR A 732 27.75 -6.52 1.54
CA THR A 732 26.68 -5.62 1.05
C THR A 732 26.47 -5.75 -0.46
N SER A 733 27.49 -6.12 -1.24
CA SER A 733 27.35 -6.42 -2.67
C SER A 733 26.45 -7.63 -2.93
N THR A 734 26.58 -8.69 -2.13
CA THR A 734 25.75 -9.89 -2.23
C THR A 734 24.27 -9.57 -1.97
N LEU A 735 23.98 -8.71 -0.99
CA LEU A 735 22.62 -8.25 -0.70
C LEU A 735 22.00 -7.52 -1.91
N ILE A 736 22.77 -6.65 -2.56
CA ILE A 736 22.34 -5.92 -3.76
C ILE A 736 22.08 -6.88 -4.93
N ASP A 737 22.93 -7.89 -5.10
CA ASP A 737 22.78 -8.88 -6.17
C ASP A 737 21.53 -9.75 -5.96
N ILE A 738 21.26 -10.17 -4.72
CA ILE A 738 20.04 -10.88 -4.34
C ILE A 738 18.81 -10.01 -4.63
N ALA A 739 18.78 -8.77 -4.14
CA ALA A 739 17.66 -7.85 -4.34
C ALA A 739 17.43 -7.56 -5.84
N SER A 740 18.50 -7.36 -6.60
CA SER A 740 18.46 -7.12 -8.04
C SER A 740 17.92 -8.32 -8.80
N ALA A 741 18.32 -9.55 -8.44
CA ALA A 741 17.82 -10.77 -9.09
C ALA A 741 16.34 -11.00 -8.80
N VAL A 742 15.91 -10.86 -7.53
CA VAL A 742 14.49 -10.96 -7.16
C VAL A 742 13.66 -9.91 -7.90
N ARG A 743 14.17 -8.67 -8.05
CA ARG A 743 13.50 -7.63 -8.84
C ARG A 743 13.43 -7.93 -10.34
N ARG A 744 14.51 -8.45 -10.92
CA ARG A 744 14.63 -8.72 -12.35
C ARG A 744 13.73 -9.89 -12.78
N TYR A 745 13.80 -11.01 -12.06
CA TYR A 745 13.12 -12.24 -12.43
C TYR A 745 11.75 -12.39 -11.76
N GLY A 746 11.54 -11.74 -10.61
CA GLY A 746 10.29 -11.81 -9.88
C GLY A 746 9.18 -10.87 -10.36
N SER A 747 7.97 -11.16 -9.93
CA SER A 747 6.79 -10.29 -9.97
C SER A 747 6.95 -9.10 -9.00
N GLY A 748 6.28 -7.98 -9.27
CA GLY A 748 6.19 -6.89 -8.29
C GLY A 748 5.54 -7.31 -6.96
N ARG A 749 4.84 -8.46 -6.93
CA ARG A 749 4.26 -9.06 -5.71
C ARG A 749 5.20 -10.06 -5.01
N GLU A 750 6.35 -10.36 -5.61
CA GLU A 750 7.39 -11.26 -5.06
C GLU A 750 8.54 -10.52 -4.37
N ILE A 751 8.59 -9.19 -4.50
CA ILE A 751 9.70 -8.39 -3.97
C ILE A 751 9.52 -8.19 -2.46
N PRO A 752 10.41 -8.69 -1.59
CA PRO A 752 10.36 -8.39 -0.16
C PRO A 752 10.98 -7.02 0.14
N LYS A 753 10.82 -6.52 1.38
CA LYS A 753 11.67 -5.43 1.91
C LYS A 753 12.90 -6.04 2.57
N PHE A 754 14.06 -5.44 2.34
CA PHE A 754 15.31 -5.84 2.99
C PHE A 754 15.44 -5.06 4.29
N MET A 755 15.49 -5.79 5.41
CA MET A 755 15.37 -5.25 6.75
C MET A 755 16.64 -5.50 7.57
N LEU A 756 16.88 -4.62 8.52
CA LEU A 756 17.87 -4.77 9.59
C LEU A 756 17.11 -4.86 10.91
N ALA A 757 17.40 -5.92 11.65
CA ALA A 757 16.91 -6.10 13.01
C ALA A 757 17.87 -5.39 13.98
N THR A 758 17.37 -4.51 14.84
CA THR A 758 18.22 -3.77 15.79
C THR A 758 17.60 -3.68 17.18
N GLY A 759 18.43 -3.41 18.18
CA GLY A 759 17.98 -3.14 19.55
C GLY A 759 17.09 -1.90 19.70
N LEU A 760 17.11 -1.01 18.70
CA LEU A 760 16.36 0.25 18.66
C LEU A 760 15.17 0.20 17.68
N GLY A 761 14.80 -1.00 17.21
CA GLY A 761 13.71 -1.21 16.25
C GLY A 761 14.22 -1.63 14.88
N GLU A 762 13.30 -1.89 13.96
CA GLU A 762 13.63 -2.34 12.60
C GLU A 762 13.83 -1.16 11.65
N ALA A 763 14.75 -1.29 10.70
CA ALA A 763 14.96 -0.31 9.63
C ALA A 763 15.16 -1.01 8.28
N ASP A 764 14.72 -0.38 7.19
CA ASP A 764 15.04 -0.84 5.83
C ASP A 764 16.54 -0.64 5.56
N TYR A 765 17.18 -1.66 4.98
CA TYR A 765 18.55 -1.59 4.49
C TYR A 765 18.67 -0.53 3.37
N GLY A 766 19.53 0.47 3.57
CA GLY A 766 19.81 1.57 2.62
C GLY A 766 18.70 2.61 2.49
N LEU A 767 17.42 2.23 2.60
CA LEU A 767 16.30 3.16 2.40
C LEU A 767 16.03 4.06 3.61
N THR A 768 16.01 3.48 4.81
CA THR A 768 15.76 4.21 6.07
C THR A 768 16.90 4.09 7.06
N SER A 769 18.01 3.55 6.58
CA SER A 769 19.26 3.41 7.31
C SER A 769 20.41 3.73 6.36
N LYS A 770 21.54 4.16 6.91
CA LYS A 770 22.76 4.42 6.16
C LYS A 770 23.91 3.60 6.73
N VAL A 771 24.60 2.85 5.87
CA VAL A 771 25.80 2.10 6.25
C VAL A 771 26.98 3.06 6.33
N LEU A 772 27.75 2.96 7.41
CA LEU A 772 28.96 3.72 7.69
C LEU A 772 30.17 2.77 7.74
N PRO A 773 31.35 3.17 7.24
CA PRO A 773 32.55 2.33 7.28
C PRO A 773 33.03 2.09 8.72
N ASP A 774 33.43 0.86 9.04
CA ASP A 774 34.07 0.50 10.32
C ASP A 774 35.04 -0.68 10.13
N SER A 775 36.02 -0.83 11.04
CA SER A 775 37.09 -1.83 10.97
C SER A 775 36.72 -3.22 11.54
N GLU A 776 35.68 -3.34 12.34
CA GLU A 776 35.25 -4.60 13.01
C GLU A 776 33.81 -5.05 12.63
N GLY A 777 33.20 -4.45 11.61
CA GLY A 777 31.82 -4.72 11.19
C GLY A 777 31.27 -3.59 10.32
N ILE A 778 29.95 -3.39 10.32
CA ILE A 778 29.34 -2.17 9.77
C ILE A 778 28.62 -1.38 10.87
N MET A 779 28.86 -0.08 10.89
CA MET A 779 28.06 0.85 11.69
C MET A 779 26.87 1.32 10.86
N ILE A 780 25.69 1.41 11.47
CA ILE A 780 24.46 1.77 10.78
C ILE A 780 23.81 2.94 11.50
N ARG A 781 23.59 4.03 10.76
CA ARG A 781 22.77 5.15 11.20
C ARG A 781 21.31 4.91 10.84
N LEU A 782 20.41 4.87 11.82
CA LEU A 782 18.97 4.64 11.60
C LEU A 782 18.28 5.98 11.34
N GLU A 783 18.15 6.36 10.07
CA GLU A 783 17.65 7.68 9.67
C GLU A 783 16.12 7.84 9.77
N CYS A 784 15.39 6.76 10.11
CA CYS A 784 13.97 6.82 10.45
C CYS A 784 13.71 7.24 11.91
N TYR A 785 14.67 7.08 12.84
CA TYR A 785 14.45 7.34 14.25
C TYR A 785 15.31 8.50 14.76
N ASP A 786 14.73 9.35 15.58
CA ASP A 786 15.46 10.38 16.33
C ASP A 786 15.21 10.21 17.84
N LEU A 787 15.85 11.06 18.66
CA LEU A 787 15.63 11.01 20.11
C LEU A 787 14.17 11.34 20.49
N ALA A 788 13.49 12.18 19.71
CA ALA A 788 12.08 12.55 19.95
C ALA A 788 11.14 11.35 19.77
N TYR A 789 11.44 10.47 18.81
CA TYR A 789 10.74 9.21 18.64
C TYR A 789 10.80 8.34 19.90
N PHE A 790 12.01 8.08 20.42
CA PHE A 790 12.18 7.22 21.60
C PHE A 790 11.62 7.85 22.87
N THR A 791 11.87 9.14 23.10
CA THR A 791 11.31 9.88 24.25
C THR A 791 9.79 10.02 24.17
N GLY A 792 9.22 9.97 22.96
CA GLY A 792 7.78 9.87 22.74
C GLY A 792 7.17 8.50 23.07
N LEU A 793 7.99 7.44 23.16
CA LEU A 793 7.58 6.12 23.63
C LEU A 793 7.77 5.96 25.13
N ASP A 794 8.91 6.45 25.64
CA ASP A 794 9.29 6.44 27.05
C ASP A 794 9.99 7.76 27.39
N PRO A 795 9.36 8.67 28.17
CA PRO A 795 9.96 9.95 28.52
C PRO A 795 11.34 9.84 29.19
N ASP A 796 11.60 8.72 29.88
CA ASP A 796 12.85 8.43 30.58
C ASP A 796 13.76 7.50 29.76
N PHE A 797 13.60 7.47 28.42
CA PHE A 797 14.31 6.57 27.52
C PHE A 797 15.83 6.56 27.78
N PRO A 798 16.38 5.42 28.27
CA PRO A 798 17.80 5.32 28.52
C PRO A 798 18.52 5.08 27.20
N VAL A 799 19.19 6.12 26.67
CA VAL A 799 20.05 5.97 25.49
C VAL A 799 21.03 4.80 25.72
N PRO A 800 21.00 3.74 24.91
CA PRO A 800 21.85 2.58 25.15
C PRO A 800 23.33 2.96 25.11
N ALA A 801 24.14 2.39 26.01
CA ALA A 801 25.57 2.73 26.11
C ALA A 801 26.37 2.49 24.83
N HIS A 802 25.89 1.59 23.96
CA HIS A 802 26.51 1.26 22.67
C HIS A 802 25.94 2.07 21.49
N ALA A 803 24.93 2.92 21.71
CA ALA A 803 24.34 3.77 20.69
C ALA A 803 24.91 5.18 20.78
N VAL A 804 25.49 5.67 19.68
CA VAL A 804 25.95 7.06 19.54
C VAL A 804 24.98 7.81 18.64
N PHE A 805 24.64 9.05 18.96
CA PHE A 805 23.79 9.86 18.09
C PHE A 805 24.65 10.72 17.14
N ASP A 806 24.53 10.49 15.84
CA ASP A 806 25.13 11.33 14.79
C ASP A 806 24.04 12.07 14.03
N LYS A 807 24.16 13.40 13.95
CA LYS A 807 23.14 14.30 13.37
C LYS A 807 21.72 14.08 13.93
N GLY A 808 21.62 13.63 15.19
CA GLY A 808 20.33 13.36 15.84
C GLY A 808 19.76 11.95 15.60
N TYR A 809 20.44 11.10 14.83
CA TYR A 809 20.05 9.72 14.54
C TYR A 809 20.92 8.72 15.30
N PRO A 810 20.37 7.62 15.82
CA PRO A 810 21.17 6.60 16.49
C PRO A 810 22.05 5.86 15.47
N VAL A 811 23.29 5.65 15.87
CA VAL A 811 24.31 4.87 15.16
C VAL A 811 24.64 3.66 16.02
N ILE A 812 24.53 2.48 15.43
CA ILE A 812 24.71 1.19 16.10
C ILE A 812 25.63 0.28 15.28
N SER A 813 26.31 -0.65 15.94
CA SER A 813 27.03 -1.72 15.26
C SER A 813 26.06 -2.85 14.92
N ILE A 814 26.21 -3.43 13.73
CA ILE A 814 25.57 -4.70 13.40
C ILE A 814 26.63 -5.69 12.89
N GLN A 815 26.51 -6.92 13.33
CA GLN A 815 27.48 -7.99 13.05
C GLN A 815 26.98 -8.88 11.91
N GLY A 816 27.90 -9.63 11.32
CA GLY A 816 27.60 -10.60 10.26
C GLY A 816 27.40 -10.03 8.85
N VAL A 817 27.63 -8.73 8.67
CA VAL A 817 27.66 -8.07 7.35
C VAL A 817 28.95 -7.28 7.22
N THR A 818 29.56 -7.32 6.03
CA THR A 818 30.79 -6.59 5.70
C THR A 818 30.59 -5.65 4.54
N HIS A 819 31.43 -4.61 4.48
CA HIS A 819 31.40 -3.60 3.46
C HIS A 819 32.69 -3.65 2.60
N PRO A 820 32.63 -4.07 1.33
CA PRO A 820 33.83 -4.36 0.52
C PRO A 820 34.55 -3.11 -0.06
N GLY A 821 34.41 -1.92 0.53
CA GLY A 821 35.09 -0.72 0.00
C GLY A 821 34.42 0.61 0.35
N SER A 822 34.29 1.52 -0.62
CA SER A 822 33.75 2.88 -0.44
C SER A 822 32.30 3.07 -0.90
N PHE A 823 31.65 2.05 -1.47
CA PHE A 823 30.28 2.15 -2.01
C PHE A 823 29.25 1.54 -1.04
N SER A 824 28.44 2.40 -0.42
CA SER A 824 27.30 2.02 0.43
C SER A 824 26.00 2.61 -0.12
N LEU A 825 24.91 1.82 -0.10
CA LEU A 825 23.55 2.31 -0.33
C LEU A 825 23.00 3.11 0.87
#